data_AF-A0A1Q6MCE6-F1
#
_entry.id   AF-A0A1Q6MCE6-F1
#
_cell.length_a   1.000
_cell.length_b   1.000
_cell.length_c   1.000
_cell.angle_alpha   90.00
_cell.angle_beta   90.00
_cell.angle_gamma   90.00
#
_symmetry.space_group_name_H-M   'P 1'
#
loop_
_entity.id
_entity.type
_entity.pdbx_description
1 polymer ?
#
loop_
_entity_poly.entity_id
_entity_poly.type
_entity_poly.pdbx_seq_one_letter_code
_entity_poly.pdbx_strand_id
1 'polypeptide(L)'
;MKKVLKCLAASALIGAVITTASCKKGDNPTGSTGGGPTASNEYVKGDLNNGTVELSVHYTNSGYHFTPSYQGTSQVTGIGGESLVKGNLLPTWSEIAKNLNGTIVDKTAVDFADAKTEWKNYNEKGFGGIDLIMVDGMGSSNGYTAAANSGKLQDIGSLIDEGKLPNFKIWLDSQGGYEGAMWNSMKAADGKVYFLPYFDGLNNVEKVWLMNPEYIEKILDSDNTNGMNEAAAVGNNVGGFQAAVPSMSNEVLNLGDNKTVTVNYTKSVITKQNELSTKNGKSYAEVLRQHIDDVYGANIGSGKLYSKRSEIFTSQYACYNADDLIALMRCVVNNASYLTNGKQKTMYAFVPRTGEGNRLKQMAEFMNIWGQRGVSAESGKLYFDSDGKLHDARTELSTYDNLDRMNALYNEGFFPSTFIKGYGDQVKTEWRSNCIKAGNVFSLYDYATTSSASNQDVQGPDKSASNLIPMLPAVVKWDDGDNSTGYFHFSEDNRSLKTNGWSIPKTADVDNACKVADYIWCPEGADLQDYGPNTTDYRTAVTEYDEHLNRVAGAGTFNVNGSPCVKWSEKVINKSYGDGSSSDSFKANWNNFIRKYVGSTQGIGHVRSAGNDVQVTLSQKAQDALQKINNAITAGGMVVARTDGGSHKTNLFYYSVPTGFSLTAADTTAIQNEAANTTVDNFWKDDSSANGKVVYCYWIIEGKSGTNVTAVTGSFDSFKGLFERVNNTYLKACQEAYYRK
;
A
#
# COMPACT_ATOMS: atom_id res chain seq x y z
N MET A 1 -48.75 -28.71 53.07
CA MET A 1 -49.99 -29.52 52.98
C MET A 1 -50.54 -29.45 51.55
N LYS A 2 -51.48 -30.35 51.16
CA LYS A 2 -52.34 -30.39 49.94
C LYS A 2 -52.02 -29.38 48.79
N LYS A 3 -51.64 -29.80 47.57
CA LYS A 3 -52.53 -30.23 46.43
C LYS A 3 -53.69 -29.23 46.19
N VAL A 4 -53.91 -28.63 45.00
CA VAL A 4 -54.25 -29.19 43.66
C VAL A 4 -53.96 -28.09 42.58
N LEU A 5 -53.21 -28.34 41.49
CA LEU A 5 -53.63 -28.65 40.07
C LEU A 5 -54.43 -27.52 39.35
N LYS A 6 -54.28 -27.14 38.07
CA LYS A 6 -53.70 -27.68 36.78
C LYS A 6 -52.94 -26.54 36.04
N CYS A 7 -51.91 -26.73 35.18
CA CYS A 7 -51.81 -27.38 33.85
C CYS A 7 -52.77 -26.81 32.78
N LEU A 8 -52.46 -26.66 31.48
CA LEU A 8 -51.25 -26.73 30.61
C LEU A 8 -51.69 -26.13 29.24
N ALA A 9 -50.90 -25.63 28.28
CA ALA A 9 -49.45 -25.39 28.05
C ALA A 9 -49.34 -24.08 27.19
N ALA A 10 -48.30 -23.65 26.47
CA ALA A 10 -46.90 -24.06 26.14
C ALA A 10 -46.14 -22.74 25.76
N SER A 11 -44.81 -22.57 25.70
CA SER A 11 -43.61 -23.42 25.51
C SER A 11 -43.15 -23.55 24.03
N ALA A 12 -41.88 -23.35 23.65
CA ALA A 12 -40.68 -23.09 24.47
C ALA A 12 -39.62 -22.19 23.79
N LEU A 13 -38.89 -21.45 24.63
CA LEU A 13 -37.54 -20.95 24.35
C LEU A 13 -36.54 -22.08 24.69
N ILE A 14 -35.41 -22.21 23.99
CA ILE A 14 -34.30 -23.10 24.38
C ILE A 14 -33.01 -22.29 24.44
N GLY A 15 -32.33 -22.34 25.59
CA GLY A 15 -31.04 -21.70 25.83
C GLY A 15 -29.86 -22.64 25.61
N ALA A 16 -28.66 -22.08 25.47
CA ALA A 16 -27.43 -22.83 25.26
C ALA A 16 -26.99 -23.60 26.52
N VAL A 17 -26.29 -24.73 26.30
CA VAL A 17 -25.51 -25.45 27.32
C VAL A 17 -24.11 -25.66 26.76
N ILE A 18 -23.08 -25.30 27.53
CA ILE A 18 -21.67 -25.52 27.18
C ILE A 18 -21.22 -26.87 27.77
N THR A 19 -20.59 -27.72 26.95
CA THR A 19 -19.89 -28.92 27.43
C THR A 19 -18.55 -29.07 26.75
N THR A 20 -17.47 -29.00 27.52
CA THR A 20 -16.09 -29.27 27.08
C THR A 20 -15.76 -30.76 27.17
N ALA A 21 -15.30 -31.38 26.09
CA ALA A 21 -14.67 -32.71 26.13
C ALA A 21 -13.67 -32.88 24.98
N SER A 22 -12.49 -33.42 25.29
CA SER A 22 -11.43 -33.72 24.31
C SER A 22 -11.33 -35.23 24.10
N CYS A 23 -11.16 -35.72 22.86
CA CYS A 23 -10.16 -36.75 22.50
C CYS A 23 -10.23 -37.30 21.05
N LYS A 24 -9.03 -37.41 20.46
CA LYS A 24 -8.49 -38.52 19.65
C LYS A 24 -9.12 -38.96 18.30
N LYS A 25 -8.18 -39.15 17.37
CA LYS A 25 -8.22 -39.85 16.07
C LYS A 25 -8.65 -41.33 16.19
N GLY A 26 -9.53 -41.79 15.29
CA GLY A 26 -9.88 -43.22 15.12
C GLY A 26 -11.11 -43.48 14.22
N ASP A 27 -10.84 -43.91 12.99
CA ASP A 27 -11.63 -44.71 12.03
C ASP A 27 -13.12 -44.39 11.70
N ASN A 28 -13.41 -44.34 10.39
CA ASN A 28 -14.75 -44.16 9.81
C ASN A 28 -15.56 -45.48 9.74
N PRO A 29 -16.89 -45.43 9.97
CA PRO A 29 -17.87 -46.28 9.31
C PRO A 29 -18.44 -45.59 8.06
N THR A 30 -18.63 -46.32 6.97
CA THR A 30 -19.13 -45.78 5.68
C THR A 30 -20.65 -45.57 5.68
N GLY A 31 -21.10 -44.43 5.14
CA GLY A 31 -22.52 -44.14 4.90
C GLY A 31 -22.70 -43.11 3.78
N SER A 32 -23.24 -43.53 2.64
CA SER A 32 -23.39 -42.68 1.44
C SER A 32 -24.81 -42.17 1.26
N THR A 33 -24.99 -40.85 1.24
CA THR A 33 -26.18 -40.16 0.73
C THR A 33 -25.85 -38.73 0.29
N GLY A 34 -26.29 -38.32 -0.90
CA GLY A 34 -26.43 -36.91 -1.29
C GLY A 34 -25.15 -36.19 -1.74
N GLY A 35 -24.73 -36.41 -2.99
CA GLY A 35 -23.67 -35.63 -3.62
C GLY A 35 -24.13 -34.24 -4.06
N GLY A 36 -23.84 -33.21 -3.25
CA GLY A 36 -23.49 -31.89 -3.78
C GLY A 36 -22.00 -31.85 -4.15
N PRO A 37 -21.52 -30.86 -4.92
CA PRO A 37 -20.10 -30.69 -5.16
C PRO A 37 -19.41 -30.29 -3.84
N THR A 38 -18.64 -31.21 -3.25
CA THR A 38 -17.77 -30.89 -2.12
C THR A 38 -16.69 -29.93 -2.61
N ALA A 39 -16.68 -28.70 -2.10
CA ALA A 39 -15.63 -27.73 -2.45
C ALA A 39 -14.26 -28.29 -2.02
N SER A 40 -13.35 -28.47 -2.98
CA SER A 40 -11.97 -28.81 -2.72
C SER A 40 -11.23 -27.58 -2.21
N ASN A 41 -10.73 -27.64 -0.97
CA ASN A 41 -9.89 -26.59 -0.38
C ASN A 41 -8.42 -26.70 -0.82
N GLU A 42 -8.20 -27.28 -2.01
CA GLU A 42 -6.90 -27.72 -2.53
C GLU A 42 -6.73 -27.13 -3.93
N TYR A 43 -5.56 -26.55 -4.22
CA TYR A 43 -5.33 -25.93 -5.51
C TYR A 43 -5.14 -26.98 -6.60
N VAL A 44 -5.65 -26.69 -7.80
CA VAL A 44 -5.59 -27.57 -8.96
C VAL A 44 -4.85 -26.91 -10.12
N LYS A 45 -4.16 -27.73 -10.92
CA LYS A 45 -3.41 -27.25 -12.08
C LYS A 45 -4.31 -26.93 -13.28
N GLY A 46 -5.32 -27.77 -13.51
CA GLY A 46 -6.11 -27.77 -14.75
C GLY A 46 -5.40 -28.49 -15.91
N ASP A 47 -6.15 -28.83 -16.96
CA ASP A 47 -5.63 -29.50 -18.17
C ASP A 47 -6.43 -29.04 -19.40
N LEU A 48 -5.76 -28.42 -20.37
CA LEU A 48 -6.33 -27.96 -21.64
C LEU A 48 -6.62 -29.11 -22.61
N ASN A 49 -6.09 -30.32 -22.36
CA ASN A 49 -6.26 -31.52 -23.17
C ASN A 49 -5.80 -31.35 -24.63
N ASN A 50 -4.67 -30.65 -24.84
CA ASN A 50 -4.16 -30.14 -26.12
C ASN A 50 -5.02 -29.02 -26.74
N GLY A 51 -5.96 -28.46 -26.00
CA GLY A 51 -6.75 -27.29 -26.37
C GLY A 51 -5.89 -26.03 -26.59
N THR A 52 -6.49 -25.03 -27.23
CA THR A 52 -5.85 -23.74 -27.53
C THR A 52 -6.60 -22.63 -26.80
N VAL A 53 -5.87 -21.62 -26.31
CA VAL A 53 -6.44 -20.40 -25.74
C VAL A 53 -5.86 -19.17 -26.45
N GLU A 54 -6.74 -18.36 -27.01
CA GLU A 54 -6.44 -17.13 -27.74
C GLU A 54 -6.52 -15.93 -26.79
N LEU A 55 -5.41 -15.28 -26.45
CA LEU A 55 -5.40 -14.24 -25.41
C LEU A 55 -4.64 -12.97 -25.79
N SER A 56 -5.14 -11.82 -25.34
CA SER A 56 -4.44 -10.53 -25.40
C SER A 56 -4.11 -10.01 -24.01
N VAL A 57 -2.84 -9.64 -23.81
CA VAL A 57 -2.34 -8.99 -22.60
C VAL A 57 -1.43 -7.86 -23.04
N HIS A 58 -1.96 -6.64 -23.01
CA HIS A 58 -1.24 -5.44 -23.43
C HIS A 58 -0.92 -4.59 -22.21
N TYR A 59 0.33 -4.63 -21.76
CA TYR A 59 0.85 -3.62 -20.85
C TYR A 59 1.75 -2.67 -21.65
N THR A 60 1.64 -1.36 -21.42
CA THR A 60 2.40 -0.33 -22.16
C THR A 60 3.05 0.67 -21.21
N ASN A 61 4.35 0.89 -21.35
CA ASN A 61 5.12 1.79 -20.48
C ASN A 61 6.33 2.37 -21.23
N SER A 62 6.52 3.69 -21.18
CA SER A 62 7.58 4.44 -21.88
C SER A 62 7.77 4.09 -23.37
N GLY A 63 6.66 3.83 -24.09
CA GLY A 63 6.69 3.47 -25.52
C GLY A 63 7.08 2.01 -25.83
N TYR A 64 7.24 1.17 -24.81
CA TYR A 64 7.37 -0.28 -24.97
C TYR A 64 6.02 -0.97 -24.77
N HIS A 65 5.75 -1.96 -25.62
CA HIS A 65 4.64 -2.91 -25.48
C HIS A 65 5.19 -4.19 -24.82
N PHE A 66 4.50 -4.66 -23.79
CA PHE A 66 4.83 -5.86 -23.03
C PHE A 66 3.65 -6.82 -23.16
N THR A 67 3.88 -7.96 -23.81
CA THR A 67 2.86 -8.90 -24.28
C THR A 67 3.29 -10.35 -24.00
N PRO A 68 2.40 -11.36 -24.15
CA PRO A 68 2.76 -12.76 -23.95
C PRO A 68 3.93 -13.24 -24.82
N SER A 69 4.05 -12.73 -26.04
CA SER A 69 5.20 -12.93 -26.93
C SER A 69 6.22 -11.79 -26.86
N TYR A 70 7.46 -12.09 -27.25
CA TYR A 70 8.55 -11.11 -27.34
C TYR A 70 8.31 -10.09 -28.46
N GLN A 71 8.50 -8.80 -28.17
CA GLN A 71 8.26 -7.70 -29.13
C GLN A 71 9.52 -6.98 -29.63
N GLY A 72 10.71 -7.37 -29.15
CA GLY A 72 11.98 -6.74 -29.54
C GLY A 72 12.31 -6.92 -31.03
N THR A 73 12.93 -5.90 -31.63
CA THR A 73 13.27 -5.87 -33.06
C THR A 73 14.45 -6.75 -33.46
N SER A 74 15.23 -7.23 -32.48
CA SER A 74 16.40 -8.07 -32.67
C SER A 74 16.30 -9.31 -31.79
N GLN A 75 16.76 -10.45 -32.29
CA GLN A 75 16.84 -11.68 -31.50
C GLN A 75 17.83 -11.51 -30.33
N VAL A 76 17.47 -12.04 -29.15
CA VAL A 76 18.39 -12.12 -28.00
C VAL A 76 18.39 -13.52 -27.37
N THR A 77 19.51 -13.92 -26.78
CA THR A 77 19.57 -15.11 -25.92
C THR A 77 18.98 -14.77 -24.56
N GLY A 78 17.87 -15.43 -24.23
CA GLY A 78 17.10 -15.25 -23.01
C GLY A 78 17.82 -15.67 -21.73
N ILE A 79 17.07 -15.97 -20.66
CA ILE A 79 17.69 -16.24 -19.34
C ILE A 79 17.98 -17.72 -19.15
N GLY A 80 17.12 -18.63 -19.62
CA GLY A 80 17.39 -20.08 -19.69
C GLY A 80 18.30 -20.47 -20.87
N GLY A 81 18.65 -19.53 -21.74
CA GLY A 81 19.43 -19.78 -22.96
C GLY A 81 18.59 -19.91 -24.23
N GLU A 82 17.27 -19.79 -24.12
CA GLU A 82 16.31 -19.76 -25.22
C GLU A 82 16.55 -18.62 -26.22
N SER A 83 16.06 -18.78 -27.45
CA SER A 83 16.11 -17.73 -28.48
C SER A 83 14.82 -16.90 -28.46
N LEU A 84 14.90 -15.67 -27.96
CA LEU A 84 13.78 -14.73 -27.97
C LEU A 84 13.76 -14.02 -29.33
N VAL A 85 12.80 -14.40 -30.18
CA VAL A 85 12.55 -13.85 -31.53
C VAL A 85 11.18 -13.20 -31.54
N LYS A 86 10.98 -12.11 -32.30
CA LYS A 86 9.72 -11.37 -32.29
C LYS A 86 8.54 -12.27 -32.65
N GLY A 87 7.51 -12.27 -31.81
CA GLY A 87 6.30 -13.08 -31.96
C GLY A 87 6.34 -14.46 -31.28
N ASN A 88 7.50 -14.97 -30.86
CA ASN A 88 7.58 -16.16 -30.02
C ASN A 88 7.09 -15.86 -28.60
N LEU A 89 6.34 -16.80 -27.99
CA LEU A 89 5.96 -16.71 -26.57
C LEU A 89 7.20 -16.51 -25.68
N LEU A 90 7.02 -15.71 -24.63
CA LEU A 90 8.03 -15.53 -23.58
C LEU A 90 8.10 -16.77 -22.67
N PRO A 91 9.21 -16.94 -21.91
CA PRO A 91 9.43 -18.12 -21.07
C PRO A 91 8.29 -18.48 -20.11
N THR A 92 7.70 -17.50 -19.42
CA THR A 92 6.54 -17.68 -18.53
C THR A 92 5.35 -18.29 -19.26
N TRP A 93 4.97 -17.72 -20.40
CA TRP A 93 3.80 -18.16 -21.17
C TRP A 93 4.02 -19.50 -21.87
N SER A 94 5.25 -19.77 -22.32
CA SER A 94 5.65 -21.07 -22.85
C SER A 94 5.54 -22.17 -21.78
N GLU A 95 5.97 -21.86 -20.55
CA GLU A 95 5.90 -22.79 -19.42
C GLU A 95 4.45 -22.96 -18.90
N ILE A 96 3.61 -21.92 -18.93
CA ILE A 96 2.16 -22.04 -18.64
C ILE A 96 1.50 -22.99 -19.64
N ALA A 97 1.71 -22.81 -20.95
CA ALA A 97 1.13 -23.67 -22.00
C ALA A 97 1.54 -25.15 -21.81
N LYS A 98 2.82 -25.39 -21.51
CA LYS A 98 3.35 -26.72 -21.14
C LYS A 98 2.74 -27.27 -19.86
N ASN A 99 2.66 -26.47 -18.80
CA ASN A 99 2.13 -26.89 -17.50
C ASN A 99 0.63 -27.20 -17.54
N LEU A 100 -0.11 -26.60 -18.47
CA LEU A 100 -1.53 -26.83 -18.70
C LEU A 100 -1.82 -27.79 -19.86
N ASN A 101 -0.79 -28.44 -20.45
CA ASN A 101 -0.94 -29.43 -21.52
C ASN A 101 -1.77 -28.88 -22.72
N GLY A 102 -1.39 -27.71 -23.23
CA GLY A 102 -2.08 -27.08 -24.36
C GLY A 102 -1.29 -25.98 -25.07
N THR A 103 -1.98 -25.19 -25.88
CA THR A 103 -1.42 -24.12 -26.70
C THR A 103 -1.93 -22.76 -26.24
N ILE A 104 -1.04 -21.77 -26.15
CA ILE A 104 -1.40 -20.36 -25.96
C ILE A 104 -1.06 -19.58 -27.23
N VAL A 105 -1.99 -18.74 -27.69
CA VAL A 105 -1.80 -17.86 -28.85
C VAL A 105 -1.90 -16.41 -28.40
N ASP A 106 -0.78 -15.68 -28.52
CA ASP A 106 -0.77 -14.23 -28.31
C ASP A 106 -1.54 -13.54 -29.46
N LYS A 107 -2.59 -12.82 -29.10
CA LYS A 107 -3.44 -12.02 -30.00
C LYS A 107 -3.20 -10.52 -29.87
N THR A 108 -2.27 -10.10 -29.01
CA THR A 108 -2.13 -8.70 -28.59
C THR A 108 -1.79 -7.79 -29.77
N ALA A 109 -2.67 -6.81 -30.01
CA ALA A 109 -2.61 -5.91 -31.16
C ALA A 109 -1.69 -4.70 -30.86
N VAL A 110 -0.38 -4.93 -30.97
CA VAL A 110 0.69 -3.95 -30.69
C VAL A 110 0.80 -2.80 -31.71
N ASP A 111 -0.15 -2.69 -32.65
CA ASP A 111 -0.38 -1.49 -33.47
C ASP A 111 -1.24 -0.44 -32.75
N PHE A 112 -1.95 -0.81 -31.67
CA PHE A 112 -2.59 0.15 -30.77
C PHE A 112 -1.58 0.77 -29.80
N ALA A 113 -1.79 2.05 -29.46
CA ALA A 113 -0.89 2.79 -28.58
C ALA A 113 -0.94 2.32 -27.10
N ASP A 114 -2.09 1.83 -26.65
CA ASP A 114 -2.33 1.36 -25.29
C ASP A 114 -3.45 0.31 -25.22
N ALA A 115 -3.54 -0.35 -24.06
CA ALA A 115 -4.54 -1.37 -23.74
C ALA A 115 -5.99 -0.85 -23.81
N LYS A 116 -6.21 0.45 -23.54
CA LYS A 116 -7.55 1.06 -23.55
C LYS A 116 -8.07 1.22 -24.98
N THR A 117 -7.17 1.54 -25.90
CA THR A 117 -7.45 1.63 -27.33
C THR A 117 -7.72 0.25 -27.92
N GLU A 118 -6.92 -0.76 -27.56
CA GLU A 118 -7.14 -2.15 -27.96
C GLU A 118 -8.47 -2.71 -27.39
N TRP A 119 -8.69 -2.57 -26.07
CA TRP A 119 -9.92 -2.98 -25.38
C TRP A 119 -11.16 -2.40 -26.07
N LYS A 120 -11.13 -1.09 -26.35
CA LYS A 120 -12.22 -0.41 -27.06
C LYS A 120 -12.47 -1.06 -28.43
N ASN A 121 -11.41 -1.37 -29.19
CA ASN A 121 -11.54 -1.95 -30.52
C ASN A 121 -12.13 -3.37 -30.49
N TYR A 122 -11.71 -4.22 -29.55
CA TYR A 122 -12.31 -5.54 -29.36
C TYR A 122 -13.75 -5.46 -28.84
N ASN A 123 -14.07 -4.51 -27.94
CA ASN A 123 -15.43 -4.26 -27.48
C ASN A 123 -16.35 -3.86 -28.65
N GLU A 124 -15.93 -2.93 -29.51
CA GLU A 124 -16.65 -2.54 -30.73
C GLU A 124 -16.87 -3.72 -31.69
N LYS A 125 -15.89 -4.63 -31.80
CA LYS A 125 -15.95 -5.87 -32.60
C LYS A 125 -16.64 -7.07 -31.92
N GLY A 126 -17.02 -6.96 -30.65
CA GLY A 126 -17.63 -8.06 -29.89
C GLY A 126 -16.69 -9.21 -29.48
N PHE A 127 -15.38 -8.95 -29.37
CA PHE A 127 -14.36 -9.90 -28.86
C PHE A 127 -14.27 -11.26 -29.59
N GLY A 128 -14.53 -11.31 -30.90
CA GLY A 128 -14.35 -12.53 -31.70
C GLY A 128 -12.86 -12.89 -31.86
N GLY A 129 -12.50 -14.16 -31.60
CA GLY A 129 -11.11 -14.65 -31.67
C GLY A 129 -10.25 -14.26 -30.46
N ILE A 130 -10.89 -14.10 -29.29
CA ILE A 130 -10.28 -13.76 -28.00
C ILE A 130 -11.05 -14.50 -26.90
N ASP A 131 -10.35 -15.38 -26.18
CA ASP A 131 -10.84 -16.12 -25.02
C ASP A 131 -10.57 -15.37 -23.71
N LEU A 132 -9.45 -14.64 -23.64
CA LEU A 132 -9.01 -13.88 -22.47
C LEU A 132 -8.44 -12.53 -22.90
N ILE A 133 -8.85 -11.45 -22.24
CA ILE A 133 -8.36 -10.10 -22.55
C ILE A 133 -8.07 -9.29 -21.27
N MET A 134 -6.93 -8.60 -21.28
CA MET A 134 -6.55 -7.67 -20.23
C MET A 134 -7.48 -6.44 -20.22
N VAL A 135 -8.03 -6.13 -19.05
CA VAL A 135 -8.73 -4.88 -18.73
C VAL A 135 -7.70 -3.85 -18.25
N ASP A 136 -7.78 -2.63 -18.76
CA ASP A 136 -7.02 -1.47 -18.24
C ASP A 136 -7.95 -0.33 -17.82
N GLY A 137 -8.20 -0.21 -16.52
CA GLY A 137 -8.98 0.86 -15.90
C GLY A 137 -10.49 0.62 -15.77
N MET A 138 -10.97 0.69 -14.54
CA MET A 138 -12.39 0.83 -14.20
C MET A 138 -12.92 2.24 -14.56
N GLY A 139 -14.21 2.35 -14.89
CA GLY A 139 -14.94 3.63 -14.83
C GLY A 139 -14.89 4.57 -16.05
N SER A 140 -14.21 4.24 -17.15
CA SER A 140 -14.40 5.01 -18.41
C SER A 140 -15.67 4.54 -19.14
N SER A 141 -16.29 5.44 -19.93
CA SER A 141 -17.47 5.11 -20.76
C SER A 141 -17.23 4.05 -21.84
N ASN A 142 -15.97 3.65 -22.07
CA ASN A 142 -15.56 2.59 -23.00
C ASN A 142 -14.99 1.35 -22.29
N GLY A 143 -14.86 1.38 -20.95
CA GLY A 143 -14.22 0.32 -20.15
C GLY A 143 -15.07 -0.94 -19.97
N TYR A 144 -14.64 -1.84 -19.08
CA TYR A 144 -15.28 -3.14 -18.87
C TYR A 144 -16.78 -3.03 -18.53
N THR A 145 -17.19 -2.01 -17.76
CA THR A 145 -18.58 -1.74 -17.39
C THR A 145 -19.49 -1.57 -18.61
N ALA A 146 -19.01 -0.97 -19.71
CA ALA A 146 -19.79 -0.82 -20.93
C ALA A 146 -19.98 -2.16 -21.67
N ALA A 147 -18.96 -3.03 -21.66
CA ALA A 147 -19.05 -4.37 -22.23
C ALA A 147 -19.93 -5.31 -21.39
N ALA A 148 -19.85 -5.21 -20.05
CA ALA A 148 -20.71 -5.90 -19.10
C ALA A 148 -22.19 -5.51 -19.27
N ASN A 149 -22.50 -4.20 -19.27
CA ASN A 149 -23.86 -3.70 -19.52
C ASN A 149 -24.40 -4.08 -20.92
N SER A 150 -23.51 -4.34 -21.88
CA SER A 150 -23.85 -4.84 -23.21
C SER A 150 -23.97 -6.37 -23.28
N GLY A 151 -23.84 -7.09 -22.16
CA GLY A 151 -23.92 -8.56 -22.09
C GLY A 151 -22.77 -9.30 -22.78
N LYS A 152 -21.59 -8.67 -22.97
CA LYS A 152 -20.47 -9.23 -23.76
C LYS A 152 -19.46 -10.04 -22.95
N LEU A 153 -19.49 -9.97 -21.62
CA LEU A 153 -18.51 -10.60 -20.73
C LEU A 153 -19.15 -11.71 -19.89
N GLN A 154 -18.37 -12.70 -19.46
CA GLN A 154 -18.82 -13.66 -18.46
C GLN A 154 -18.92 -13.02 -17.07
N ASP A 155 -19.85 -13.52 -16.27
CA ASP A 155 -19.98 -13.21 -14.85
C ASP A 155 -19.08 -14.17 -14.06
N ILE A 156 -18.07 -13.63 -13.39
CA ILE A 156 -17.07 -14.39 -12.65
C ILE A 156 -17.70 -15.12 -11.46
N GLY A 157 -18.77 -14.58 -10.85
CA GLY A 157 -19.49 -15.26 -9.77
C GLY A 157 -20.15 -16.55 -10.26
N SER A 158 -20.84 -16.46 -11.40
CA SER A 158 -21.42 -17.63 -12.07
C SER A 158 -20.36 -18.69 -12.41
N LEU A 159 -19.16 -18.29 -12.87
CA LEU A 159 -18.07 -19.22 -13.18
C LEU A 159 -17.42 -19.88 -11.95
N ILE A 160 -17.39 -19.18 -10.81
CA ILE A 160 -16.97 -19.76 -9.52
C ILE A 160 -18.01 -20.80 -9.06
N ASP A 161 -19.30 -20.46 -9.12
CA ASP A 161 -20.40 -21.35 -8.69
C ASP A 161 -20.58 -22.56 -9.63
N GLU A 162 -20.23 -22.43 -10.92
CA GLU A 162 -20.06 -23.54 -11.88
C GLU A 162 -18.84 -24.43 -11.58
N GLY A 163 -17.98 -24.06 -10.63
CA GLY A 163 -16.77 -24.81 -10.26
C GLY A 163 -15.60 -24.65 -11.23
N LYS A 164 -15.61 -23.63 -12.10
CA LYS A 164 -14.60 -23.44 -13.16
C LYS A 164 -13.40 -22.59 -12.73
N LEU A 165 -13.52 -21.88 -11.60
CA LEU A 165 -12.47 -21.04 -11.02
C LEU A 165 -12.14 -21.45 -9.55
N PRO A 166 -11.75 -22.71 -9.30
CA PRO A 166 -11.54 -23.21 -7.93
C PRO A 166 -10.36 -22.57 -7.19
N ASN A 167 -9.23 -22.28 -7.84
CA ASN A 167 -8.08 -21.63 -7.18
C ASN A 167 -8.42 -20.19 -6.79
N PHE A 168 -9.09 -19.45 -7.68
CA PHE A 168 -9.59 -18.11 -7.37
C PHE A 168 -10.65 -18.16 -6.26
N LYS A 169 -11.49 -19.20 -6.20
CA LYS A 169 -12.42 -19.41 -5.08
C LYS A 169 -11.68 -19.60 -3.75
N ILE A 170 -10.67 -20.47 -3.69
CA ILE A 170 -9.88 -20.71 -2.47
C ILE A 170 -9.23 -19.39 -2.00
N TRP A 171 -8.66 -18.61 -2.93
CA TRP A 171 -8.13 -17.29 -2.62
C TRP A 171 -9.23 -16.33 -2.13
N LEU A 172 -10.36 -16.23 -2.83
CA LEU A 172 -11.45 -15.29 -2.52
C LEU A 172 -12.10 -15.59 -1.16
N ASP A 173 -12.36 -16.86 -0.86
CA ASP A 173 -12.90 -17.30 0.44
C ASP A 173 -11.92 -16.94 1.58
N SER A 174 -10.60 -17.03 1.35
CA SER A 174 -9.60 -16.56 2.33
C SER A 174 -9.69 -15.05 2.61
N GLN A 175 -10.18 -14.26 1.63
CA GLN A 175 -10.38 -12.81 1.72
C GLN A 175 -11.82 -12.42 2.10
N GLY A 176 -12.62 -13.36 2.60
CA GLY A 176 -14.00 -13.12 3.08
C GLY A 176 -15.11 -13.49 2.10
N GLY A 177 -14.79 -14.11 0.96
CA GLY A 177 -15.78 -14.59 0.00
C GLY A 177 -16.56 -13.44 -0.69
N TYR A 178 -17.79 -13.73 -1.11
CA TYR A 178 -18.67 -12.77 -1.81
C TYR A 178 -19.14 -11.57 -0.96
N GLU A 179 -18.98 -11.60 0.37
CA GLU A 179 -19.27 -10.46 1.25
C GLU A 179 -18.00 -9.65 1.59
N GLY A 180 -16.80 -10.15 1.23
CA GLY A 180 -15.51 -9.52 1.54
C GLY A 180 -15.23 -8.24 0.76
N ALA A 181 -14.36 -7.37 1.31
CA ALA A 181 -14.06 -6.06 0.71
C ALA A 181 -13.47 -6.18 -0.71
N MET A 182 -12.77 -7.27 -1.03
CA MET A 182 -12.26 -7.54 -2.38
C MET A 182 -13.38 -7.77 -3.40
N TRP A 183 -14.39 -8.59 -3.05
CA TRP A 183 -15.55 -8.77 -3.93
C TRP A 183 -16.30 -7.45 -4.13
N ASN A 184 -16.55 -6.73 -3.03
CA ASN A 184 -17.20 -5.42 -3.07
C ASN A 184 -16.43 -4.37 -3.91
N SER A 185 -15.10 -4.47 -4.00
CA SER A 185 -14.26 -3.60 -4.84
C SER A 185 -14.32 -3.94 -6.34
N MET A 186 -14.78 -5.14 -6.70
CA MET A 186 -14.88 -5.59 -8.11
C MET A 186 -16.30 -5.54 -8.67
N LYS A 187 -17.33 -5.56 -7.81
CA LYS A 187 -18.75 -5.53 -8.21
C LYS A 187 -19.05 -4.32 -9.11
N ALA A 188 -19.71 -4.57 -10.23
CA ALA A 188 -20.37 -3.56 -11.06
C ALA A 188 -21.71 -3.12 -10.45
N ALA A 189 -22.38 -2.14 -11.07
CA ALA A 189 -23.63 -1.55 -10.55
C ALA A 189 -24.84 -2.52 -10.57
N ASP A 190 -24.73 -3.66 -11.24
CA ASP A 190 -25.70 -4.77 -11.27
C ASP A 190 -25.40 -5.86 -10.21
N GLY A 191 -24.39 -5.66 -9.36
CA GLY A 191 -23.97 -6.59 -8.31
C GLY A 191 -22.96 -7.66 -8.74
N LYS A 192 -22.61 -7.73 -10.04
CA LYS A 192 -21.77 -8.81 -10.59
C LYS A 192 -20.31 -8.44 -10.78
N VAL A 193 -19.44 -9.43 -10.88
CA VAL A 193 -18.01 -9.26 -11.17
C VAL A 193 -17.72 -9.76 -12.57
N TYR A 194 -16.97 -8.97 -13.34
CA TYR A 194 -16.72 -9.21 -14.78
C TYR A 194 -15.22 -9.30 -15.13
N PHE A 195 -14.34 -9.34 -14.12
CA PHE A 195 -12.90 -9.50 -14.30
C PHE A 195 -12.25 -10.24 -13.12
N LEU A 196 -11.14 -10.93 -13.39
CA LEU A 196 -10.22 -11.49 -12.40
C LEU A 196 -9.12 -10.47 -12.09
N PRO A 197 -8.92 -10.06 -10.82
CA PRO A 197 -8.16 -8.89 -10.44
C PRO A 197 -6.64 -9.07 -10.48
N TYR A 198 -5.89 -7.96 -10.45
CA TYR A 198 -4.47 -7.93 -10.11
C TYR A 198 -4.20 -7.11 -8.84
N PHE A 199 -3.36 -7.64 -7.96
CA PHE A 199 -2.91 -6.96 -6.74
C PHE A 199 -1.39 -6.79 -6.77
N ASP A 200 -0.90 -5.57 -6.52
CA ASP A 200 0.54 -5.27 -6.49
C ASP A 200 1.21 -5.68 -5.16
N GLY A 201 0.76 -6.82 -4.60
CA GLY A 201 0.80 -7.17 -3.18
C GLY A 201 -0.56 -6.90 -2.50
N LEU A 202 -0.78 -7.53 -1.35
CA LEU A 202 -2.06 -7.53 -0.62
C LEU A 202 -1.82 -7.48 0.89
N ASN A 203 -2.65 -6.75 1.65
CA ASN A 203 -2.63 -6.68 3.12
C ASN A 203 -1.28 -6.34 3.78
N ASN A 204 -0.40 -5.69 3.00
CA ASN A 204 0.90 -5.17 3.41
C ASN A 204 0.90 -3.65 3.17
N VAL A 205 1.73 -2.90 3.91
CA VAL A 205 1.87 -1.45 3.78
C VAL A 205 2.43 -1.06 2.39
N GLU A 206 1.90 -0.02 1.73
CA GLU A 206 2.41 0.41 0.41
C GLU A 206 3.61 1.38 0.52
N LYS A 207 3.45 2.48 1.27
CA LYS A 207 4.47 3.48 1.62
C LYS A 207 4.68 3.48 3.14
N VAL A 208 5.93 3.65 3.54
CA VAL A 208 6.33 3.67 4.96
C VAL A 208 6.96 5.01 5.30
N TRP A 209 7.06 5.32 6.59
CA TRP A 209 8.02 6.33 7.03
C TRP A 209 9.42 5.81 6.80
N LEU A 210 10.22 6.54 6.02
CA LEU A 210 11.66 6.33 5.93
C LEU A 210 12.38 7.45 6.68
N MET A 211 13.35 7.10 7.51
CA MET A 211 14.16 8.04 8.31
C MET A 211 15.64 7.63 8.31
N ASN A 212 16.54 8.57 8.59
CA ASN A 212 17.97 8.27 8.75
C ASN A 212 18.32 7.96 10.22
N PRO A 213 18.55 6.69 10.61
CA PRO A 213 18.81 6.31 12.00
C PRO A 213 20.13 6.88 12.51
N GLU A 214 21.12 7.07 11.62
CA GLU A 214 22.45 7.56 12.00
C GLU A 214 22.38 9.04 12.42
N TYR A 215 21.38 9.79 11.97
CA TYR A 215 21.10 11.13 12.48
C TYR A 215 20.37 11.08 13.84
N ILE A 216 19.45 10.11 14.03
CA ILE A 216 18.74 9.91 15.30
C ILE A 216 19.72 9.53 16.42
N GLU A 217 20.57 8.53 16.18
CA GLU A 217 21.65 8.13 17.10
C GLU A 217 22.60 9.28 17.40
N LYS A 218 23.04 10.03 16.37
CA LYS A 218 23.97 11.15 16.54
C LYS A 218 23.35 12.29 17.37
N ILE A 219 22.06 12.59 17.23
CA ILE A 219 21.34 13.57 18.07
C ILE A 219 21.10 13.04 19.50
N LEU A 220 20.70 11.78 19.70
CA LEU A 220 20.18 11.31 20.99
C LEU A 220 21.20 10.57 21.88
N ASP A 221 22.17 9.88 21.28
CA ASP A 221 23.06 8.95 21.99
C ASP A 221 24.52 9.42 22.09
N SER A 222 24.94 10.45 21.33
CA SER A 222 26.28 11.06 21.48
C SER A 222 26.53 11.53 22.93
N ASP A 223 27.72 11.27 23.49
CA ASP A 223 28.07 11.54 24.90
C ASP A 223 27.68 12.93 25.41
N ASN A 224 27.75 13.94 24.55
CA ASN A 224 27.34 15.31 24.83
C ASN A 224 26.86 16.04 23.58
N THR A 225 26.24 17.20 23.80
CA THR A 225 25.58 18.06 22.82
C THR A 225 26.46 19.20 22.30
N ASN A 226 27.74 19.29 22.68
CA ASN A 226 28.56 20.49 22.38
C ASN A 226 28.86 20.67 20.88
N GLY A 227 28.86 19.59 20.10
CA GLY A 227 28.96 19.67 18.64
C GLY A 227 27.71 20.24 17.95
N MET A 228 26.57 20.26 18.63
CA MET A 228 25.25 20.67 18.09
C MET A 228 25.05 22.19 18.16
N ASN A 229 26.13 22.98 18.29
CA ASN A 229 26.04 24.43 18.52
C ASN A 229 25.83 25.24 17.24
N GLU A 230 25.07 24.70 16.28
CA GLU A 230 24.60 25.45 15.11
C GLU A 230 23.47 26.39 15.53
N ALA A 231 23.61 27.67 15.16
CA ALA A 231 22.51 28.62 15.22
C ALA A 231 21.35 28.12 14.34
N ALA A 232 20.11 28.39 14.75
CA ALA A 232 18.95 28.00 13.97
C ALA A 232 19.04 28.52 12.53
N ALA A 233 18.54 27.74 11.57
CA ALA A 233 18.68 28.05 10.15
C ALA A 233 18.11 29.46 9.85
N VAL A 234 18.94 30.32 9.26
CA VAL A 234 18.68 31.77 9.20
C VAL A 234 17.47 32.06 8.31
N GLY A 235 16.33 32.36 8.95
CA GLY A 235 15.06 32.68 8.31
C GLY A 235 13.83 32.07 8.98
N ASN A 236 13.99 31.04 9.80
CA ASN A 236 12.85 30.27 10.34
C ASN A 236 12.22 30.95 11.57
N ASN A 237 10.88 31.06 11.61
CA ASN A 237 10.12 31.56 12.77
C ASN A 237 9.89 30.44 13.80
N VAL A 238 10.97 29.86 14.33
CA VAL A 238 10.90 28.64 15.15
C VAL A 238 10.20 28.88 16.50
N GLY A 239 9.15 28.11 16.77
CA GLY A 239 8.22 28.30 17.89
C GLY A 239 6.77 28.56 17.47
N GLY A 240 6.50 28.69 16.15
CA GLY A 240 5.16 28.82 15.61
C GLY A 240 4.32 27.54 15.73
N PHE A 241 4.93 26.36 15.59
CA PHE A 241 4.24 25.08 15.79
C PHE A 241 3.95 24.84 17.28
N GLN A 242 2.70 24.50 17.60
CA GLN A 242 2.25 24.20 18.96
C GLN A 242 2.00 22.70 19.13
N ALA A 243 2.13 22.22 20.37
CA ALA A 243 1.94 20.82 20.74
C ALA A 243 0.62 20.25 20.18
N ALA A 244 0.71 19.14 19.45
CA ALA A 244 -0.44 18.50 18.82
C ALA A 244 -0.96 17.30 19.63
N VAL A 245 -0.12 16.70 20.48
CA VAL A 245 -0.49 15.54 21.30
C VAL A 245 -1.01 16.00 22.68
N PRO A 246 -2.15 15.49 23.17
CA PRO A 246 -2.61 15.75 24.54
C PRO A 246 -1.76 15.04 25.59
N SER A 247 -1.58 15.65 26.76
CA SER A 247 -0.77 15.11 27.87
C SER A 247 -1.24 13.73 28.33
N MET A 248 -0.35 12.74 28.32
CA MET A 248 -0.64 11.37 28.75
C MET A 248 -0.30 11.17 30.23
N SER A 249 -1.21 10.58 31.00
CA SER A 249 -1.05 10.37 32.45
C SER A 249 -1.13 8.87 32.79
N ASN A 250 0.02 8.20 32.75
CA ASN A 250 0.15 6.74 32.93
C ASN A 250 -0.59 5.92 31.85
N GLU A 251 -0.71 6.48 30.64
CA GLU A 251 -1.26 5.77 29.48
C GLU A 251 -0.33 4.63 29.08
N VAL A 252 -0.89 3.53 28.55
CA VAL A 252 -0.14 2.32 28.21
C VAL A 252 -0.07 2.16 26.69
N LEU A 253 1.13 2.30 26.14
CA LEU A 253 1.42 2.05 24.73
C LEU A 253 1.56 0.53 24.53
N ASN A 254 0.81 -0.05 23.58
CA ASN A 254 0.93 -1.47 23.21
C ASN A 254 1.89 -1.59 22.02
N LEU A 255 2.93 -2.42 22.16
CA LEU A 255 4.03 -2.54 21.20
C LEU A 255 4.10 -3.96 20.58
N GLY A 256 3.11 -4.81 20.84
CA GLY A 256 3.08 -6.21 20.39
C GLY A 256 3.96 -7.13 21.24
N ASP A 257 3.93 -8.45 21.01
CA ASP A 257 4.74 -9.47 21.72
C ASP A 257 4.66 -9.39 23.27
N ASN A 258 3.50 -8.96 23.80
CA ASN A 258 3.28 -8.64 25.21
C ASN A 258 4.27 -7.58 25.77
N LYS A 259 4.77 -6.69 24.90
CA LYS A 259 5.57 -5.51 25.26
C LYS A 259 4.64 -4.31 25.37
N THR A 260 4.78 -3.61 26.49
CA THR A 260 4.07 -2.36 26.76
C THR A 260 5.02 -1.34 27.33
N VAL A 261 4.75 -0.06 27.08
CA VAL A 261 5.44 1.06 27.71
C VAL A 261 4.40 1.97 28.35
N THR A 262 4.45 2.12 29.67
CA THR A 262 3.66 3.15 30.36
C THR A 262 4.34 4.50 30.21
N VAL A 263 3.62 5.51 29.73
CA VAL A 263 4.11 6.89 29.59
C VAL A 263 3.36 7.84 30.53
N ASN A 264 4.11 8.76 31.11
CA ASN A 264 3.55 9.85 31.90
C ASN A 264 4.27 11.15 31.49
N TYR A 265 3.64 11.94 30.63
CA TYR A 265 4.15 13.23 30.20
C TYR A 265 3.10 14.31 30.44
N THR A 266 3.36 15.14 31.44
CA THR A 266 2.48 16.23 31.86
C THR A 266 2.66 17.50 31.02
N LYS A 267 3.72 17.57 30.19
CA LYS A 267 4.03 18.71 29.33
C LYS A 267 4.79 18.28 28.07
N SER A 268 4.23 18.59 26.90
CA SER A 268 4.82 18.25 25.60
C SER A 268 6.24 18.79 25.42
N VAL A 269 7.09 18.00 24.77
CA VAL A 269 8.42 18.42 24.34
C VAL A 269 8.37 19.65 23.43
N ILE A 270 7.34 19.81 22.61
CA ILE A 270 7.13 21.00 21.77
C ILE A 270 6.92 22.24 22.63
N THR A 271 6.12 22.14 23.71
CA THR A 271 5.95 23.25 24.66
C THR A 271 7.27 23.56 25.38
N LYS A 272 8.01 22.54 25.86
CA LYS A 272 9.34 22.72 26.47
C LYS A 272 10.32 23.43 25.51
N GLN A 273 10.28 23.11 24.21
CA GLN A 273 11.12 23.74 23.18
C GLN A 273 10.65 25.15 22.80
N ASN A 274 9.35 25.42 22.77
CA ASN A 274 8.81 26.75 22.47
C ASN A 274 9.17 27.77 23.57
N GLU A 275 9.27 27.33 24.82
CA GLU A 275 9.67 28.15 25.98
C GLU A 275 11.17 28.46 26.06
N LEU A 276 12.02 27.83 25.24
CA LEU A 276 13.46 28.07 25.25
C LEU A 276 13.81 29.53 24.93
N SER A 277 14.64 30.15 25.77
CA SER A 277 15.21 31.49 25.57
C SER A 277 16.24 31.53 24.44
N THR A 278 17.08 30.50 24.34
CA THR A 278 17.96 30.26 23.19
C THR A 278 17.38 29.14 22.35
N LYS A 279 17.08 29.42 21.07
CA LYS A 279 16.52 28.45 20.11
C LYS A 279 17.58 28.05 19.09
N ASN A 280 18.20 26.89 19.27
CA ASN A 280 19.29 26.40 18.41
C ASN A 280 19.42 24.86 18.45
N GLY A 281 20.30 24.29 17.62
CA GLY A 281 20.45 22.83 17.50
C GLY A 281 20.76 22.11 18.81
N LYS A 282 21.57 22.73 19.69
CA LYS A 282 21.99 22.19 20.98
C LYS A 282 20.84 22.19 21.99
N SER A 283 20.21 23.35 22.20
CA SER A 283 19.12 23.53 23.18
C SER A 283 17.90 22.65 22.87
N TYR A 284 17.55 22.47 21.59
CA TYR A 284 16.50 21.54 21.18
C TYR A 284 16.85 20.08 21.50
N ALA A 285 18.10 19.66 21.25
CA ALA A 285 18.56 18.32 21.54
C ALA A 285 18.65 18.03 23.06
N GLU A 286 19.03 19.03 23.86
CA GLU A 286 19.06 18.92 25.33
C GLU A 286 17.66 18.75 25.92
N VAL A 287 16.69 19.56 25.47
CA VAL A 287 15.29 19.44 25.88
C VAL A 287 14.66 18.11 25.44
N LEU A 288 14.97 17.64 24.22
CA LEU A 288 14.48 16.35 23.73
C LEU A 288 15.07 15.17 24.50
N ARG A 289 16.40 15.16 24.74
CA ARG A 289 17.07 14.13 25.55
C ARG A 289 16.48 14.06 26.96
N GLN A 290 16.29 15.20 27.63
CA GLN A 290 15.69 15.25 28.95
C GLN A 290 14.23 14.77 28.93
N HIS A 291 13.42 15.17 27.93
CA HIS A 291 12.05 14.65 27.79
C HIS A 291 12.02 13.13 27.61
N ILE A 292 12.94 12.57 26.82
CA ILE A 292 13.05 11.12 26.64
C ILE A 292 13.43 10.41 27.94
N ASP A 293 14.35 10.98 28.73
CA ASP A 293 14.70 10.45 30.04
C ASP A 293 13.54 10.55 31.05
N ASP A 294 12.81 11.68 31.05
CA ASP A 294 11.64 11.93 31.90
C ASP A 294 10.51 10.92 31.65
N VAL A 295 10.21 10.64 30.38
CA VAL A 295 8.99 9.91 29.94
C VAL A 295 9.27 8.43 29.67
N TYR A 296 10.42 8.11 29.07
CA TYR A 296 10.77 6.77 28.61
C TYR A 296 11.93 6.14 29.38
N GLY A 297 12.65 6.88 30.23
CA GLY A 297 13.86 6.43 30.95
C GLY A 297 13.69 5.19 31.83
N ALA A 298 12.46 4.89 32.27
CA ALA A 298 12.14 3.61 32.91
C ALA A 298 12.53 2.41 32.04
N ASN A 299 12.37 2.53 30.72
CA ASN A 299 12.57 1.47 29.72
C ASN A 299 13.95 1.52 29.02
N ILE A 300 14.78 2.54 29.30
CA ILE A 300 16.09 2.77 28.67
C ILE A 300 17.24 2.40 29.61
N GLY A 301 18.18 1.58 29.15
CA GLY A 301 19.39 1.15 29.86
C GLY A 301 19.66 -0.37 29.78
N SER A 302 20.80 -0.81 30.31
CA SER A 302 21.23 -2.22 30.26
C SER A 302 20.17 -3.16 30.85
N GLY A 303 19.81 -4.20 30.10
CA GLY A 303 18.82 -5.22 30.51
C GLY A 303 17.35 -4.80 30.42
N LYS A 304 17.04 -3.62 29.88
CA LYS A 304 15.67 -3.13 29.66
C LYS A 304 15.22 -3.31 28.19
N LEU A 305 14.05 -2.79 27.84
CA LEU A 305 13.48 -2.86 26.48
C LEU A 305 14.33 -2.12 25.44
N TYR A 306 14.93 -0.99 25.83
CA TYR A 306 15.84 -0.19 25.00
C TYR A 306 17.21 -0.07 25.67
N SER A 307 18.29 -0.23 24.90
CA SER A 307 19.66 0.02 25.34
C SER A 307 20.07 1.50 25.18
N LYS A 308 19.42 2.22 24.26
CA LYS A 308 19.73 3.62 23.87
C LYS A 308 18.48 4.49 23.83
N ARG A 309 18.63 5.82 23.68
CA ARG A 309 17.50 6.74 23.47
C ARG A 309 16.95 6.67 22.05
N SER A 310 17.81 6.48 21.04
CA SER A 310 17.37 6.34 19.64
C SER A 310 16.42 5.16 19.39
N GLU A 311 16.52 4.11 20.18
CA GLU A 311 15.74 2.87 20.02
C GLU A 311 14.24 3.06 20.27
N ILE A 312 13.80 4.15 20.94
CA ILE A 312 12.37 4.52 21.00
C ILE A 312 11.81 4.89 19.62
N PHE A 313 12.67 5.24 18.64
CA PHE A 313 12.34 5.51 17.24
C PHE A 313 12.75 4.37 16.30
N THR A 314 13.91 3.75 16.51
CA THR A 314 14.57 2.86 15.52
C THR A 314 14.39 1.35 15.75
N SER A 315 13.75 0.94 16.86
CA SER A 315 13.50 -0.48 17.18
C SER A 315 12.21 -1.01 16.54
N GLN A 316 11.98 -2.34 16.61
CA GLN A 316 10.68 -2.92 16.24
C GLN A 316 9.59 -2.65 17.30
N TYR A 317 9.94 -2.03 18.43
CA TYR A 317 9.07 -1.64 19.52
C TYR A 317 9.10 -0.11 19.72
N ALA A 318 9.19 0.65 18.62
CA ALA A 318 9.22 2.12 18.68
C ALA A 318 7.96 2.64 19.40
N CYS A 319 8.10 3.67 20.23
CA CYS A 319 7.04 4.12 21.15
C CYS A 319 6.89 5.65 21.25
N TYR A 320 7.49 6.36 20.29
CA TYR A 320 7.43 7.82 20.19
C TYR A 320 6.07 8.31 19.65
N ASN A 321 5.68 9.53 20.02
CA ASN A 321 4.47 10.19 19.55
C ASN A 321 4.79 11.33 18.54
N ALA A 322 3.76 11.97 17.98
CA ALA A 322 3.92 13.02 16.95
C ALA A 322 4.78 14.21 17.40
N ASP A 323 4.62 14.67 18.65
CA ASP A 323 5.38 15.80 19.20
C ASP A 323 6.86 15.42 19.42
N ASP A 324 7.17 14.16 19.77
CA ASP A 324 8.55 13.66 19.85
C ASP A 324 9.24 13.68 18.48
N LEU A 325 8.52 13.23 17.44
CA LEU A 325 9.04 13.23 16.07
C LEU A 325 9.30 14.65 15.57
N ILE A 326 8.39 15.60 15.84
CA ILE A 326 8.54 17.00 15.43
C ILE A 326 9.66 17.68 16.24
N ALA A 327 9.82 17.35 17.52
CA ALA A 327 10.95 17.81 18.33
C ALA A 327 12.29 17.25 17.83
N LEU A 328 12.33 15.99 17.38
CA LEU A 328 13.49 15.38 16.72
C LEU A 328 13.78 16.02 15.36
N MET A 329 12.76 16.32 14.56
CA MET A 329 12.89 17.06 13.30
C MET A 329 13.47 18.47 13.53
N ARG A 330 13.02 19.20 14.56
CA ARG A 330 13.63 20.47 15.00
C ARG A 330 15.11 20.32 15.35
N CYS A 331 15.49 19.25 16.05
CA CYS A 331 16.89 18.95 16.33
C CYS A 331 17.68 18.70 15.03
N VAL A 332 17.12 18.00 14.04
CA VAL A 332 17.82 17.63 12.81
C VAL A 332 17.96 18.81 11.83
N VAL A 333 16.89 19.58 11.60
CA VAL A 333 16.90 20.78 10.73
C VAL A 333 17.92 21.82 11.21
N ASN A 334 18.07 21.97 12.54
CA ASN A 334 18.97 22.95 13.16
C ASN A 334 20.37 22.39 13.51
N ASN A 335 20.76 21.23 12.94
CA ASN A 335 22.10 20.62 13.10
C ASN A 335 22.65 20.07 11.77
N ALA A 336 22.27 20.66 10.63
CA ALA A 336 22.58 20.16 9.29
C ALA A 336 24.08 19.87 9.08
N SER A 337 24.98 20.74 9.53
CA SER A 337 26.42 20.59 9.30
C SER A 337 27.11 19.78 10.40
N TYR A 338 26.62 19.79 11.64
CA TYR A 338 27.03 18.83 12.66
C TYR A 338 26.74 17.40 12.20
N LEU A 339 25.52 17.13 11.72
CA LEU A 339 25.12 15.80 11.22
C LEU A 339 25.96 15.34 10.03
N THR A 340 26.15 16.21 9.04
CA THR A 340 26.84 15.89 7.77
C THR A 340 28.35 16.15 7.77
N ASN A 341 28.96 16.39 8.93
CA ASN A 341 30.39 16.71 9.10
C ASN A 341 30.85 17.91 8.24
N GLY A 342 30.04 18.97 8.23
CA GLY A 342 30.29 20.26 7.57
C GLY A 342 29.76 20.37 6.14
N LYS A 343 29.37 19.26 5.50
CA LYS A 343 29.07 19.18 4.06
C LYS A 343 27.79 19.89 3.63
N GLN A 344 26.73 19.79 4.43
CA GLN A 344 25.45 20.46 4.19
C GLN A 344 25.25 21.59 5.18
N LYS A 345 24.62 22.69 4.74
CA LYS A 345 24.23 23.83 5.57
C LYS A 345 22.70 23.99 5.70
N THR A 346 21.97 23.09 5.06
CA THR A 346 20.50 22.98 5.10
C THR A 346 20.17 21.51 5.22
N MET A 347 19.11 21.20 5.97
CA MET A 347 18.59 19.85 6.16
C MET A 347 17.07 19.96 6.21
N TYR A 348 16.37 19.25 5.34
CA TYR A 348 14.91 19.21 5.34
C TYR A 348 14.41 18.12 6.28
N ALA A 349 13.40 18.40 7.09
CA ALA A 349 12.74 17.40 7.90
C ALA A 349 12.03 16.36 7.01
N PHE A 350 11.36 16.84 5.95
CA PHE A 350 10.56 16.03 5.04
C PHE A 350 10.54 16.62 3.62
N VAL A 351 10.46 15.77 2.60
CA VAL A 351 10.29 16.18 1.20
C VAL A 351 9.25 15.28 0.50
N PRO A 352 8.46 15.81 -0.46
CA PRO A 352 7.69 14.98 -1.38
C PRO A 352 8.62 14.32 -2.41
N ARG A 353 8.09 13.39 -3.22
CA ARG A 353 8.91 12.71 -4.24
C ARG A 353 9.27 13.59 -5.45
N THR A 354 8.30 14.25 -6.08
CA THR A 354 8.47 15.26 -7.15
C THR A 354 7.56 16.47 -6.86
N GLY A 355 7.58 17.48 -7.72
CA GLY A 355 6.60 18.57 -7.71
C GLY A 355 5.29 18.23 -8.44
N GLU A 356 5.12 17.00 -8.95
CA GLU A 356 3.91 16.60 -9.66
C GLU A 356 2.78 16.29 -8.68
N GLY A 357 1.53 16.68 -9.00
CA GLY A 357 0.40 16.58 -8.07
C GLY A 357 0.20 15.19 -7.44
N ASN A 358 0.35 14.13 -8.23
CA ASN A 358 0.22 12.74 -7.78
C ASN A 358 1.35 12.27 -6.84
N ARG A 359 2.39 13.10 -6.63
CA ARG A 359 3.45 12.91 -5.64
C ARG A 359 3.38 13.94 -4.51
N LEU A 360 2.84 15.14 -4.77
CA LEU A 360 2.53 16.13 -3.73
C LEU A 360 1.52 15.64 -2.70
N LYS A 361 0.72 14.59 -3.00
CA LYS A 361 -0.12 13.89 -2.02
C LYS A 361 0.61 13.44 -0.76
N GLN A 362 1.92 13.19 -0.85
CA GLN A 362 2.77 12.85 0.30
C GLN A 362 2.82 13.95 1.37
N MET A 363 2.56 15.20 1.00
CA MET A 363 2.40 16.32 1.94
C MET A 363 1.09 16.23 2.74
N ALA A 364 0.04 15.61 2.20
CA ALA A 364 -1.17 15.29 2.95
C ALA A 364 -1.01 14.00 3.77
N GLU A 365 -0.35 12.99 3.20
CA GLU A 365 -0.05 11.71 3.88
C GLU A 365 0.86 11.90 5.13
N PHE A 366 1.61 13.01 5.23
CA PHE A 366 2.30 13.44 6.45
C PHE A 366 1.36 13.51 7.66
N MET A 367 0.10 13.93 7.47
CA MET A 367 -0.88 14.15 8.55
C MET A 367 -1.24 12.85 9.30
N ASN A 368 -0.90 11.67 8.75
CA ASN A 368 -1.01 10.38 9.43
C ASN A 368 -0.33 10.38 10.83
N ILE A 369 0.73 11.18 11.07
CA ILE A 369 1.39 11.21 12.39
C ILE A 369 0.49 11.75 13.50
N TRP A 370 -0.53 12.55 13.17
CA TRP A 370 -1.51 13.10 14.13
C TRP A 370 -2.81 12.27 14.18
N GLY A 371 -2.82 11.08 13.57
CA GLY A 371 -4.00 10.22 13.50
C GLY A 371 -5.01 10.61 12.43
N GLN A 372 -4.61 11.42 11.44
CA GLN A 372 -5.53 11.82 10.38
C GLN A 372 -5.89 10.63 9.49
N ARG A 373 -7.14 10.16 9.60
CA ARG A 373 -7.71 9.15 8.72
C ARG A 373 -7.95 9.69 7.29
N GLY A 374 -8.10 8.79 6.33
CA GLY A 374 -8.48 9.01 4.93
C GLY A 374 -7.39 9.59 4.03
N VAL A 375 -6.48 10.42 4.54
CA VAL A 375 -5.51 11.18 3.70
C VAL A 375 -4.52 10.30 2.91
N SER A 376 -4.32 9.06 3.34
CA SER A 376 -3.50 8.05 2.65
C SER A 376 -4.28 6.92 1.99
N ALA A 377 -5.61 6.93 2.05
CA ALA A 377 -6.47 5.91 1.44
C ALA A 377 -6.44 5.98 -0.11
N GLU A 378 -6.52 4.82 -0.76
CA GLU A 378 -6.42 4.68 -2.23
C GLU A 378 -7.65 5.22 -3.00
N SER A 379 -8.80 5.43 -2.35
CA SER A 379 -10.01 5.98 -2.98
C SER A 379 -10.62 7.15 -2.21
N GLY A 380 -10.92 8.24 -2.91
CA GLY A 380 -11.68 9.40 -2.42
C GLY A 380 -11.11 10.19 -1.23
N LYS A 381 -10.00 9.75 -0.62
CA LYS A 381 -9.59 10.09 0.76
C LYS A 381 -10.66 9.67 1.81
N LEU A 382 -11.37 8.58 1.50
CA LEU A 382 -12.42 7.98 2.32
C LEU A 382 -11.83 6.96 3.31
N TYR A 383 -12.48 6.77 4.46
CA TYR A 383 -12.08 5.78 5.47
C TYR A 383 -13.28 5.16 6.20
N PHE A 384 -13.10 3.99 6.82
CA PHE A 384 -14.06 3.41 7.75
C PHE A 384 -13.68 3.72 9.20
N ASP A 385 -14.63 4.18 10.01
CA ASP A 385 -14.41 4.54 11.41
C ASP A 385 -15.09 3.58 12.40
N SER A 386 -14.83 3.80 13.69
CA SER A 386 -15.39 3.08 14.85
C SER A 386 -16.93 2.98 14.86
N ASP A 387 -17.64 3.92 14.22
CA ASP A 387 -19.10 3.92 14.12
C ASP A 387 -19.67 2.97 13.05
N GLY A 388 -18.81 2.22 12.36
CA GLY A 388 -19.17 1.27 11.31
C GLY A 388 -19.60 1.92 10.00
N LYS A 389 -19.28 3.20 9.76
CA LYS A 389 -19.61 3.90 8.51
C LYS A 389 -18.36 4.37 7.77
N LEU A 390 -18.58 4.69 6.50
CA LEU A 390 -17.62 5.41 5.67
C LEU A 390 -17.67 6.90 6.02
N HIS A 391 -16.50 7.55 6.08
CA HIS A 391 -16.30 8.98 6.32
C HIS A 391 -15.39 9.57 5.24
N ASP A 392 -15.49 10.88 5.01
CA ASP A 392 -14.71 11.61 4.01
C ASP A 392 -13.80 12.63 4.68
N ALA A 393 -12.49 12.33 4.74
CA ALA A 393 -11.50 13.20 5.38
C ALA A 393 -11.40 14.60 4.77
N ARG A 394 -11.94 14.82 3.56
CA ARG A 394 -12.02 16.13 2.91
C ARG A 394 -13.09 17.03 3.53
N THR A 395 -14.02 16.45 4.29
CA THR A 395 -15.08 17.15 5.03
C THR A 395 -14.79 17.28 6.54
N GLU A 396 -13.77 16.59 7.03
CA GLU A 396 -13.38 16.63 8.44
C GLU A 396 -12.59 17.88 8.81
N LEU A 397 -12.97 18.52 9.93
CA LEU A 397 -12.34 19.76 10.40
C LEU A 397 -10.90 19.54 10.87
N SER A 398 -10.64 18.37 11.47
CA SER A 398 -9.30 17.93 11.91
C SER A 398 -8.28 17.95 10.76
N THR A 399 -8.69 17.64 9.53
CA THR A 399 -7.84 17.70 8.34
C THR A 399 -7.37 19.12 8.03
N TYR A 400 -8.21 20.13 8.25
CA TYR A 400 -7.86 21.53 8.03
C TYR A 400 -7.04 22.12 9.18
N ASP A 401 -7.31 21.70 10.42
CA ASP A 401 -6.44 22.00 11.56
C ASP A 401 -5.04 21.38 11.36
N ASN A 402 -4.97 20.19 10.73
CA ASN A 402 -3.71 19.57 10.33
C ASN A 402 -3.01 20.30 9.16
N LEU A 403 -3.74 20.95 8.24
CA LEU A 403 -3.13 21.87 7.26
C LEU A 403 -2.58 23.17 7.90
N ASP A 404 -3.25 23.70 8.92
CA ASP A 404 -2.73 24.83 9.71
C ASP A 404 -1.48 24.42 10.53
N ARG A 405 -1.46 23.20 11.10
CA ARG A 405 -0.24 22.59 11.69
C ARG A 405 0.90 22.46 10.67
N MET A 406 0.61 22.00 9.45
CA MET A 406 1.60 21.91 8.37
C MET A 406 2.13 23.27 7.94
N ASN A 407 1.29 24.32 7.90
CA ASN A 407 1.76 25.68 7.64
C ASN A 407 2.70 26.18 8.75
N ALA A 408 2.45 25.86 10.02
CA ALA A 408 3.38 26.17 11.08
C ALA A 408 4.74 25.46 10.88
N LEU A 409 4.76 24.16 10.52
CA LEU A 409 6.00 23.44 10.20
C LEU A 409 6.74 24.02 8.97
N TYR A 410 6.01 24.46 7.94
CA TYR A 410 6.57 25.17 6.78
C TYR A 410 7.28 26.47 7.20
N ASN A 411 6.65 27.27 8.06
CA ASN A 411 7.23 28.50 8.63
C ASN A 411 8.42 28.24 9.59
N GLU A 412 8.58 27.01 10.09
CA GLU A 412 9.77 26.54 10.82
C GLU A 412 10.85 25.91 9.91
N GLY A 413 10.63 25.90 8.59
CA GLY A 413 11.61 25.43 7.59
C GLY A 413 11.73 23.91 7.46
N PHE A 414 10.69 23.15 7.84
CA PHE A 414 10.70 21.68 7.75
C PHE A 414 10.75 21.16 6.31
N PHE A 415 10.16 21.89 5.38
CA PHE A 415 10.00 21.50 3.97
C PHE A 415 10.78 22.48 3.07
N PRO A 416 11.21 22.06 1.85
CA PRO A 416 11.78 22.98 0.88
C PRO A 416 10.78 24.09 0.49
N SER A 417 11.20 25.36 0.50
CA SER A 417 10.32 26.50 0.18
C SER A 417 9.74 26.46 -1.23
N THR A 418 10.31 25.66 -2.14
CA THR A 418 9.77 25.39 -3.48
C THR A 418 9.36 23.93 -3.69
N PHE A 419 8.92 23.21 -2.64
CA PHE A 419 8.56 21.79 -2.75
C PHE A 419 7.58 21.48 -3.91
N ILE A 420 6.56 22.33 -4.12
CA ILE A 420 5.59 22.26 -5.22
C ILE A 420 6.18 22.41 -6.63
N LYS A 421 7.41 22.93 -6.78
CA LYS A 421 8.07 23.13 -8.08
C LYS A 421 9.01 21.99 -8.48
N GLY A 422 9.17 20.95 -7.65
CA GLY A 422 10.19 19.92 -7.86
C GLY A 422 11.62 20.43 -7.63
N TYR A 423 12.60 19.51 -7.65
CA TYR A 423 13.98 19.84 -7.29
C TYR A 423 14.62 20.81 -8.31
N GLY A 424 15.25 21.88 -7.82
CA GLY A 424 15.83 22.92 -8.67
C GLY A 424 14.78 23.72 -9.48
N ASP A 425 13.57 23.86 -8.94
CA ASP A 425 12.42 24.50 -9.58
C ASP A 425 12.00 23.82 -10.92
N GLN A 426 12.26 22.51 -11.05
CA GLN A 426 11.86 21.67 -12.18
C GLN A 426 10.88 20.57 -11.73
N VAL A 427 9.60 20.69 -12.11
CA VAL A 427 8.46 19.93 -11.55
C VAL A 427 8.68 18.41 -11.51
N LYS A 428 9.26 17.87 -12.59
CA LYS A 428 9.51 16.42 -12.75
C LYS A 428 10.80 15.90 -12.12
N THR A 429 11.66 16.78 -11.62
CA THR A 429 12.93 16.39 -10.99
C THR A 429 12.65 15.96 -9.55
N GLU A 430 12.98 14.70 -9.21
CA GLU A 430 12.71 14.17 -7.88
C GLU A 430 13.43 14.96 -6.77
N TRP A 431 12.68 15.51 -5.83
CA TRP A 431 13.20 16.00 -4.55
C TRP A 431 13.87 14.86 -3.79
N ARG A 432 13.14 13.74 -3.63
CA ARG A 432 13.57 12.52 -2.94
C ARG A 432 14.98 12.06 -3.32
N SER A 433 15.20 11.61 -4.56
CA SER A 433 16.48 10.98 -4.91
C SER A 433 17.64 11.96 -5.00
N ASN A 434 17.41 13.25 -5.28
CA ASN A 434 18.45 14.28 -5.17
C ASN A 434 18.82 14.56 -3.70
N CYS A 435 17.84 14.75 -2.80
CA CYS A 435 18.10 15.02 -1.40
C CYS A 435 18.70 13.82 -0.64
N ILE A 436 18.33 12.59 -1.00
CA ILE A 436 18.97 11.36 -0.52
C ILE A 436 20.46 11.38 -0.93
N LYS A 437 20.76 11.51 -2.22
CA LYS A 437 22.14 11.52 -2.74
C LYS A 437 22.99 12.67 -2.17
N ALA A 438 22.37 13.80 -1.85
CA ALA A 438 23.02 14.94 -1.19
C ALA A 438 23.23 14.74 0.33
N GLY A 439 22.47 13.85 0.98
CA GLY A 439 22.43 13.73 2.44
C GLY A 439 21.86 14.97 3.14
N ASN A 440 20.80 15.58 2.58
CA ASN A 440 20.16 16.78 3.14
C ASN A 440 18.64 16.64 3.39
N VAL A 441 18.16 15.40 3.57
CA VAL A 441 16.81 15.10 4.06
C VAL A 441 16.87 14.12 5.24
N PHE A 442 16.03 14.35 6.25
CA PHE A 442 15.89 13.47 7.42
C PHE A 442 14.89 12.33 7.21
N SER A 443 13.71 12.64 6.66
CA SER A 443 12.60 11.70 6.53
C SER A 443 11.78 11.90 5.26
N LEU A 444 10.96 10.91 4.92
CA LEU A 444 9.93 10.98 3.88
C LEU A 444 8.89 9.87 4.06
N TYR A 445 7.76 9.97 3.35
CA TYR A 445 6.74 8.94 3.27
C TYR A 445 6.54 8.54 1.80
N ASP A 446 7.14 7.42 1.39
CA ASP A 446 7.16 6.92 0.00
C ASP A 446 7.37 5.39 -0.02
N TYR A 447 7.29 4.78 -1.20
CA TYR A 447 7.57 3.35 -1.41
C TYR A 447 8.97 2.99 -0.90
N ALA A 448 9.03 2.08 0.09
CA ALA A 448 10.29 1.64 0.72
C ALA A 448 11.35 1.23 -0.32
N THR A 449 10.94 0.39 -1.27
CA THR A 449 11.79 -0.17 -2.33
C THR A 449 12.45 0.89 -3.20
N THR A 450 11.65 1.71 -3.89
CA THR A 450 12.23 2.71 -4.81
C THR A 450 12.95 3.86 -4.08
N SER A 451 12.71 4.04 -2.78
CA SER A 451 13.36 5.06 -1.95
C SER A 451 14.72 4.58 -1.45
N SER A 452 14.77 3.42 -0.79
CA SER A 452 16.03 2.86 -0.26
C SER A 452 16.99 2.41 -1.37
N ALA A 453 16.52 2.17 -2.59
CA ALA A 453 17.37 2.04 -3.78
C ALA A 453 18.27 3.29 -3.99
N SER A 454 17.76 4.50 -3.72
CA SER A 454 18.53 5.75 -3.87
C SER A 454 19.71 5.87 -2.89
N ASN A 455 19.74 5.08 -1.80
CA ASN A 455 20.89 5.00 -0.88
C ASN A 455 22.12 4.31 -1.53
N GLN A 456 21.96 3.60 -2.66
CA GLN A 456 23.08 2.92 -3.33
C GLN A 456 23.87 3.85 -4.25
N ASP A 457 23.23 4.89 -4.79
CA ASP A 457 23.76 5.87 -5.74
C ASP A 457 24.66 6.96 -5.12
N VAL A 458 24.96 6.84 -3.83
CA VAL A 458 25.59 7.90 -3.01
C VAL A 458 27.07 8.03 -3.36
N GLN A 459 27.44 9.17 -3.94
CA GLN A 459 28.83 9.44 -4.35
C GLN A 459 29.63 10.07 -3.22
N GLY A 460 30.74 9.43 -2.86
CA GLY A 460 31.72 9.94 -1.89
C GLY A 460 32.13 8.94 -0.80
N PRO A 461 33.03 9.33 0.11
CA PRO A 461 33.59 8.43 1.12
C PRO A 461 32.64 8.11 2.30
N ASP A 462 31.68 8.97 2.61
CA ASP A 462 30.73 8.77 3.73
C ASP A 462 29.39 8.21 3.23
N LYS A 463 29.34 6.91 2.95
CA LYS A 463 28.08 6.20 2.63
C LYS A 463 27.06 6.16 3.79
N SER A 464 27.50 6.52 5.00
CA SER A 464 26.69 6.77 6.21
C SER A 464 25.72 7.94 6.06
N ALA A 465 26.07 8.97 5.29
CA ALA A 465 25.30 10.21 5.22
C ALA A 465 23.91 10.06 4.58
N SER A 466 23.66 8.96 3.86
CA SER A 466 22.42 8.68 3.13
C SER A 466 21.96 7.25 3.39
N ASN A 467 21.24 7.07 4.50
CA ASN A 467 20.76 5.77 4.96
C ASN A 467 19.27 5.84 5.35
N LEU A 468 18.41 6.26 4.41
CA LEU A 468 16.96 6.25 4.64
C LEU A 468 16.43 4.82 4.62
N ILE A 469 15.97 4.34 5.78
CA ILE A 469 15.39 3.01 5.96
C ILE A 469 13.95 3.11 6.48
N PRO A 470 13.10 2.11 6.18
CA PRO A 470 11.78 1.97 6.80
C PRO A 470 11.83 2.02 8.34
N MET A 471 10.88 2.73 8.94
CA MET A 471 10.61 2.72 10.38
C MET A 471 9.10 2.69 10.61
N LEU A 472 8.71 2.36 11.84
CA LEU A 472 7.33 2.49 12.29
C LEU A 472 6.88 3.97 12.25
N PRO A 473 5.58 4.27 12.14
CA PRO A 473 5.06 5.63 12.26
C PRO A 473 5.16 6.15 13.70
N ALA A 474 4.56 7.31 13.98
CA ALA A 474 4.29 7.71 15.36
C ALA A 474 3.18 6.85 15.97
N VAL A 475 3.27 6.58 17.27
CA VAL A 475 2.16 6.03 18.06
C VAL A 475 1.09 7.11 18.23
N VAL A 476 -0.17 6.78 17.93
CA VAL A 476 -1.32 7.69 18.10
C VAL A 476 -2.40 7.00 18.93
N LYS A 477 -3.21 7.81 19.63
CA LYS A 477 -4.43 7.34 20.29
C LYS A 477 -5.51 7.15 19.24
N TRP A 478 -5.95 5.92 19.04
CA TRP A 478 -7.04 5.57 18.15
C TRP A 478 -8.31 5.25 18.96
N ASP A 479 -9.44 5.62 18.39
CA ASP A 479 -10.76 5.14 18.80
C ASP A 479 -11.22 4.17 17.71
N ASP A 480 -11.15 2.87 18.00
CA ASP A 480 -11.65 1.81 17.13
C ASP A 480 -13.07 1.36 17.51
N GLY A 481 -13.69 1.97 18.52
CA GLY A 481 -15.03 1.61 19.02
C GLY A 481 -15.05 0.47 20.04
N ASP A 482 -13.93 -0.20 20.32
CA ASP A 482 -13.79 -0.93 21.58
C ASP A 482 -13.29 0.05 22.66
N ASN A 483 -13.84 -0.05 23.88
CA ASN A 483 -13.68 1.01 24.90
C ASN A 483 -12.29 1.03 25.56
N SER A 484 -11.35 0.20 25.09
CA SER A 484 -9.93 0.27 25.41
C SER A 484 -9.18 1.19 24.43
N THR A 485 -9.42 2.50 24.51
CA THR A 485 -8.83 3.51 23.59
C THR A 485 -7.31 3.32 23.46
N GLY A 486 -6.87 2.82 22.31
CA GLY A 486 -5.55 2.21 22.16
C GLY A 486 -4.49 3.18 21.66
N TYR A 487 -3.29 3.11 22.24
CA TYR A 487 -2.10 3.74 21.68
C TYR A 487 -1.29 2.70 20.87
N PHE A 488 -1.35 2.79 19.55
CA PHE A 488 -0.66 1.88 18.62
C PHE A 488 -0.24 2.54 17.30
N HIS A 489 0.63 1.86 16.56
CA HIS A 489 1.02 2.24 15.19
C HIS A 489 -0.06 1.81 14.20
N PHE A 490 -0.46 2.68 13.27
CA PHE A 490 -1.51 2.38 12.28
C PHE A 490 -1.10 2.81 10.87
N SER A 491 -1.64 2.12 9.85
CA SER A 491 -1.55 2.53 8.45
C SER A 491 -2.79 2.06 7.67
N GLU A 492 -3.51 3.00 7.06
CA GLU A 492 -4.58 2.70 6.09
C GLU A 492 -4.03 2.36 4.71
N ASP A 493 -2.82 2.85 4.43
CA ASP A 493 -2.12 2.70 3.17
C ASP A 493 -1.66 1.25 2.97
N ASN A 494 -2.57 0.43 2.46
CA ASN A 494 -2.33 -0.96 2.12
C ASN A 494 -2.18 -1.13 0.60
N ARG A 495 -1.50 -2.22 0.22
CA ARG A 495 -1.44 -2.62 -1.19
C ARG A 495 -2.80 -3.19 -1.60
N SER A 496 -3.44 -2.47 -2.52
CA SER A 496 -4.87 -2.55 -2.79
C SER A 496 -5.19 -3.17 -4.16
N LEU A 497 -6.49 -3.33 -4.46
CA LEU A 497 -6.99 -3.75 -5.77
C LEU A 497 -6.59 -2.74 -6.86
N LYS A 498 -5.68 -3.12 -7.75
CA LYS A 498 -5.39 -2.32 -8.94
C LYS A 498 -6.49 -2.57 -9.98
N THR A 499 -6.86 -1.54 -10.73
CA THR A 499 -8.07 -1.48 -11.57
C THR A 499 -7.99 -2.26 -12.89
N ASN A 500 -7.06 -3.22 -12.95
CA ASN A 500 -6.67 -3.99 -14.12
C ASN A 500 -6.74 -5.50 -13.80
N GLY A 501 -6.95 -6.33 -14.82
CA GLY A 501 -7.23 -7.76 -14.63
C GLY A 501 -7.54 -8.47 -15.95
N TRP A 502 -8.14 -9.67 -15.89
CA TRP A 502 -8.62 -10.39 -17.08
C TRP A 502 -10.15 -10.43 -17.12
N SER A 503 -10.74 -10.08 -18.26
CA SER A 503 -12.11 -10.48 -18.60
C SER A 503 -12.09 -11.63 -19.60
N ILE A 504 -13.01 -12.57 -19.42
CA ILE A 504 -13.32 -13.63 -20.38
C ILE A 504 -14.61 -13.26 -21.13
N PRO A 505 -14.58 -13.10 -22.47
CA PRO A 505 -15.77 -12.76 -23.25
C PRO A 505 -16.85 -13.85 -23.30
N LYS A 506 -18.07 -13.47 -23.71
CA LYS A 506 -19.16 -14.41 -24.04
C LYS A 506 -18.92 -15.22 -25.31
N THR A 507 -17.92 -14.84 -26.11
CA THR A 507 -17.46 -15.50 -27.34
C THR A 507 -16.36 -16.55 -27.14
N ALA A 508 -15.82 -16.67 -25.92
CA ALA A 508 -14.68 -17.51 -25.58
C ALA A 508 -15.00 -19.02 -25.54
N ASP A 509 -13.97 -19.86 -25.73
CA ASP A 509 -13.91 -21.19 -25.10
C ASP A 509 -13.76 -21.01 -23.58
N VAL A 510 -14.89 -20.87 -22.90
CA VAL A 510 -14.97 -20.57 -21.46
C VAL A 510 -14.19 -21.57 -20.62
N ASP A 511 -14.26 -22.85 -20.94
CA ASP A 511 -13.71 -23.90 -20.09
C ASP A 511 -12.18 -23.96 -20.20
N ASN A 512 -11.61 -23.63 -21.37
CA ASN A 512 -10.17 -23.49 -21.52
C ASN A 512 -9.65 -22.11 -21.08
N ALA A 513 -10.41 -21.03 -21.29
CA ALA A 513 -10.13 -19.70 -20.74
C ALA A 513 -10.02 -19.74 -19.20
N CYS A 514 -11.00 -20.37 -18.53
CA CYS A 514 -11.03 -20.51 -17.08
C CYS A 514 -9.78 -21.23 -16.54
N LYS A 515 -9.30 -22.31 -17.17
CA LYS A 515 -8.12 -23.05 -16.71
C LYS A 515 -6.85 -22.19 -16.71
N VAL A 516 -6.61 -21.42 -17.78
CA VAL A 516 -5.46 -20.50 -17.85
C VAL A 516 -5.59 -19.36 -16.83
N ALA A 517 -6.82 -18.88 -16.62
CA ALA A 517 -7.13 -17.79 -15.69
C ALA A 517 -7.11 -18.19 -14.22
N ASP A 518 -7.41 -19.45 -13.91
CA ASP A 518 -7.44 -19.99 -12.55
C ASP A 518 -6.07 -20.56 -12.12
N TYR A 519 -5.28 -21.11 -13.05
CA TYR A 519 -3.94 -21.63 -12.73
C TYR A 519 -3.03 -20.57 -12.10
N ILE A 520 -3.10 -19.32 -12.55
CA ILE A 520 -2.30 -18.21 -11.98
C ILE A 520 -2.72 -17.80 -10.55
N TRP A 521 -3.81 -18.34 -10.01
CA TRP A 521 -4.20 -18.21 -8.59
C TRP A 521 -3.66 -19.33 -7.69
N CYS A 522 -3.15 -20.44 -8.23
CA CYS A 522 -2.42 -21.40 -7.40
C CYS A 522 -0.98 -20.92 -7.13
N PRO A 523 -0.31 -21.39 -6.05
CA PRO A 523 1.01 -20.88 -5.71
C PRO A 523 2.09 -21.14 -6.79
N GLU A 524 2.00 -22.24 -7.55
CA GLU A 524 2.91 -22.53 -8.67
C GLU A 524 2.69 -21.55 -9.84
N GLY A 525 1.45 -21.29 -10.23
CA GLY A 525 1.10 -20.37 -11.32
C GLY A 525 1.38 -18.91 -10.96
N ALA A 526 1.11 -18.53 -9.72
CA ALA A 526 1.49 -17.23 -9.17
C ALA A 526 3.02 -17.06 -9.16
N ASP A 527 3.79 -18.06 -8.70
CA ASP A 527 5.25 -18.00 -8.74
C ASP A 527 5.81 -17.96 -10.17
N LEU A 528 5.13 -18.55 -11.15
CA LEU A 528 5.49 -18.46 -12.57
C LEU A 528 5.22 -17.06 -13.15
N GLN A 529 4.13 -16.41 -12.72
CA GLN A 529 3.84 -15.00 -13.03
C GLN A 529 4.75 -14.01 -12.29
N ASP A 530 5.21 -14.30 -11.07
CA ASP A 530 6.12 -13.44 -10.31
C ASP A 530 7.61 -13.59 -10.70
N TYR A 531 8.07 -14.84 -10.88
CA TYR A 531 9.50 -15.21 -10.92
C TYR A 531 9.94 -15.90 -12.22
N GLY A 532 9.00 -16.23 -13.11
CA GLY A 532 9.29 -17.01 -14.31
C GLY A 532 9.50 -18.51 -14.03
N PRO A 533 10.00 -19.26 -15.03
CA PRO A 533 10.12 -20.72 -14.97
C PRO A 533 10.80 -21.27 -13.71
N ASN A 534 10.39 -22.46 -13.28
CA ASN A 534 10.91 -23.08 -12.06
C ASN A 534 12.26 -23.79 -12.28
N THR A 535 13.28 -23.04 -12.68
CA THR A 535 14.64 -23.55 -12.92
C THR A 535 15.70 -22.72 -12.18
N THR A 536 16.91 -23.28 -12.03
CA THR A 536 18.08 -22.61 -11.45
C THR A 536 18.60 -21.41 -12.26
N ASP A 537 18.10 -21.20 -13.48
CA ASP A 537 18.42 -20.00 -14.25
C ASP A 537 17.62 -18.79 -13.78
N TYR A 538 16.38 -19.00 -13.32
CA TYR A 538 15.48 -17.95 -12.83
C TYR A 538 15.49 -17.82 -11.31
N ARG A 539 15.64 -18.95 -10.59
CA ARG A 539 15.52 -19.05 -9.14
C ARG A 539 16.84 -19.52 -8.51
N THR A 540 17.13 -19.17 -7.25
CA THR A 540 18.36 -19.64 -6.56
C THR A 540 18.44 -21.17 -6.49
N ALA A 541 17.28 -21.83 -6.33
CA ALA A 541 17.09 -23.26 -6.52
C ALA A 541 15.64 -23.48 -6.96
N VAL A 542 15.31 -24.69 -7.43
CA VAL A 542 13.94 -25.10 -7.73
C VAL A 542 13.06 -24.90 -6.49
N THR A 543 11.87 -24.32 -6.69
CA THR A 543 10.83 -24.22 -5.67
C THR A 543 10.08 -25.55 -5.63
N GLU A 544 10.02 -26.15 -4.45
CA GLU A 544 9.22 -27.36 -4.19
C GLU A 544 7.79 -26.96 -3.81
N TYR A 545 6.82 -27.77 -4.23
CA TYR A 545 5.41 -27.62 -3.84
C TYR A 545 4.87 -28.97 -3.35
N ASP A 546 3.88 -28.95 -2.46
CA ASP A 546 3.19 -30.17 -1.99
C ASP A 546 2.16 -30.71 -3.02
N GLU A 547 1.48 -31.80 -2.67
CA GLU A 547 0.46 -32.43 -3.51
C GLU A 547 -0.79 -31.57 -3.74
N HIS A 548 -0.96 -30.48 -2.99
CA HIS A 548 -2.00 -29.47 -3.13
C HIS A 548 -1.45 -28.12 -3.68
N LEU A 549 -0.26 -28.16 -4.29
CA LEU A 549 0.48 -27.03 -4.89
C LEU A 549 0.93 -25.91 -3.91
N ASN A 550 0.94 -26.14 -2.59
CA ASN A 550 1.46 -25.15 -1.64
C ASN A 550 3.00 -25.12 -1.65
N ARG A 551 3.60 -23.94 -1.54
CA ARG A 551 5.06 -23.74 -1.49
C ARG A 551 5.68 -24.42 -0.27
N VAL A 552 6.64 -25.31 -0.48
CA VAL A 552 7.44 -25.94 0.58
C VAL A 552 8.64 -25.05 0.94
N ALA A 553 8.86 -24.83 2.24
CA ALA A 553 9.98 -24.03 2.72
C ALA A 553 11.31 -24.79 2.56
N GLY A 554 12.14 -24.35 1.62
CA GLY A 554 13.41 -24.99 1.26
C GLY A 554 14.43 -24.04 0.62
N ALA A 555 15.48 -24.60 0.02
CA ALA A 555 16.63 -23.84 -0.51
C ALA A 555 16.24 -22.72 -1.49
N GLY A 556 15.25 -22.96 -2.35
CA GLY A 556 14.71 -22.00 -3.32
C GLY A 556 13.82 -20.89 -2.74
N THR A 557 13.61 -20.87 -1.41
CA THR A 557 12.67 -19.94 -0.74
C THR A 557 13.30 -19.16 0.42
N PHE A 558 12.68 -18.06 0.82
CA PHE A 558 12.98 -17.30 2.05
C PHE A 558 11.67 -16.81 2.68
N ASN A 559 11.69 -16.50 3.97
CA ASN A 559 10.48 -16.10 4.70
C ASN A 559 10.20 -14.59 4.56
N VAL A 560 8.97 -14.24 4.17
CA VAL A 560 8.41 -12.88 4.23
C VAL A 560 7.04 -12.98 4.88
N ASN A 561 6.81 -12.22 5.96
CA ASN A 561 5.51 -12.15 6.67
C ASN A 561 4.95 -13.53 7.05
N GLY A 562 5.83 -14.44 7.50
CA GLY A 562 5.49 -15.81 7.86
C GLY A 562 5.25 -16.77 6.68
N SER A 563 5.40 -16.30 5.44
CA SER A 563 5.16 -17.06 4.21
C SER A 563 6.46 -17.32 3.43
N PRO A 564 6.69 -18.53 2.88
CA PRO A 564 7.81 -18.79 1.98
C PRO A 564 7.60 -18.11 0.62
N CYS A 565 8.50 -17.21 0.25
CA CYS A 565 8.58 -16.56 -1.06
C CYS A 565 9.79 -17.09 -1.85
N VAL A 566 9.71 -17.08 -3.19
CA VAL A 566 10.79 -17.59 -4.06
C VAL A 566 12.01 -16.66 -4.07
N LYS A 567 13.20 -17.25 -4.03
CA LYS A 567 14.47 -16.56 -4.24
C LYS A 567 14.77 -16.43 -5.74
N TRP A 568 15.01 -15.22 -6.23
CA TRP A 568 15.61 -14.98 -7.55
C TRP A 568 16.99 -15.63 -7.66
N SER A 569 17.44 -15.94 -8.89
CA SER A 569 18.84 -16.31 -9.15
C SER A 569 19.73 -15.07 -9.27
N GLU A 570 21.03 -15.22 -8.98
CA GLU A 570 22.02 -14.20 -9.34
C GLU A 570 22.09 -13.99 -10.86
N LYS A 571 21.74 -15.02 -11.66
CA LYS A 571 21.70 -14.97 -13.12
C LYS A 571 20.65 -13.97 -13.62
N VAL A 572 19.48 -13.89 -12.98
CA VAL A 572 18.47 -12.85 -13.26
C VAL A 572 18.90 -11.50 -12.71
N ILE A 573 19.27 -11.43 -11.42
CA ILE A 573 19.60 -10.17 -10.74
C ILE A 573 20.73 -9.40 -11.45
N ASN A 574 21.68 -10.12 -12.07
CA ASN A 574 22.79 -9.52 -12.82
C ASN A 574 22.56 -9.48 -14.35
N LYS A 575 21.41 -9.92 -14.87
CA LYS A 575 21.15 -9.91 -16.32
C LYS A 575 20.90 -8.48 -16.81
N SER A 576 21.55 -8.17 -17.93
CA SER A 576 21.31 -6.99 -18.74
C SER A 576 21.40 -7.33 -20.22
N TYR A 577 20.69 -6.57 -21.04
CA TYR A 577 20.87 -6.47 -22.48
C TYR A 577 21.27 -5.02 -22.83
N GLY A 578 21.84 -4.80 -24.02
CA GLY A 578 22.33 -3.48 -24.43
C GLY A 578 23.42 -2.94 -23.51
N ASP A 579 23.38 -1.64 -23.22
CA ASP A 579 24.28 -0.95 -22.29
C ASP A 579 23.81 -0.98 -20.82
N GLY A 580 22.61 -1.49 -20.56
CA GLY A 580 22.02 -1.60 -19.22
C GLY A 580 21.45 -0.31 -18.61
N SER A 581 21.29 0.76 -19.39
CA SER A 581 20.78 2.06 -18.92
C SER A 581 19.25 2.21 -18.91
N SER A 582 18.50 1.21 -19.40
CA SER A 582 17.07 1.32 -19.76
C SER A 582 16.19 0.25 -19.09
N SER A 583 15.03 -0.08 -19.69
CA SER A 583 14.21 -1.27 -19.37
C SER A 583 14.97 -2.61 -19.49
N ASP A 584 16.21 -2.58 -19.98
CA ASP A 584 16.94 -3.74 -20.47
C ASP A 584 17.97 -4.25 -19.46
N SER A 585 18.02 -3.64 -18.26
CA SER A 585 18.74 -4.11 -17.08
C SER A 585 17.78 -4.42 -15.93
N PHE A 586 17.91 -5.60 -15.33
CA PHE A 586 17.11 -5.96 -14.15
C PHE A 586 17.34 -4.99 -12.98
N LYS A 587 18.58 -4.53 -12.76
CA LYS A 587 18.90 -3.60 -11.68
C LYS A 587 18.39 -2.17 -11.92
N ALA A 588 18.22 -1.77 -13.19
CA ALA A 588 17.69 -0.45 -13.54
C ALA A 588 16.15 -0.42 -13.46
N ASN A 589 15.47 -1.46 -13.96
CA ASN A 589 14.01 -1.54 -13.96
C ASN A 589 13.51 -2.99 -14.01
N TRP A 590 13.64 -3.71 -12.88
CA TRP A 590 13.32 -5.15 -12.76
C TRP A 590 11.93 -5.49 -13.30
N ASN A 591 10.91 -4.69 -12.98
CA ASN A 591 9.52 -4.90 -13.39
C ASN A 591 9.36 -4.91 -14.92
N ASN A 592 9.81 -3.85 -15.61
CA ASN A 592 9.69 -3.80 -17.07
C ASN A 592 10.67 -4.78 -17.75
N PHE A 593 11.81 -5.07 -17.13
CA PHE A 593 12.75 -6.09 -17.61
C PHE A 593 12.10 -7.49 -17.67
N ILE A 594 11.51 -7.98 -16.57
CA ILE A 594 10.91 -9.33 -16.56
C ILE A 594 9.66 -9.40 -17.45
N ARG A 595 8.87 -8.32 -17.53
CA ARG A 595 7.76 -8.20 -18.48
C ARG A 595 8.19 -8.34 -19.95
N LYS A 596 9.39 -7.85 -20.30
CA LYS A 596 9.92 -7.79 -21.67
C LYS A 596 10.65 -9.06 -22.10
N TYR A 597 11.35 -9.72 -21.16
CA TYR A 597 12.25 -10.85 -21.48
C TYR A 597 11.85 -12.19 -20.83
N VAL A 598 10.90 -12.19 -19.88
CA VAL A 598 10.45 -13.40 -19.17
C VAL A 598 8.95 -13.64 -19.37
N GLY A 599 8.15 -12.56 -19.46
CA GLY A 599 6.68 -12.61 -19.57
C GLY A 599 5.95 -12.50 -18.22
N SER A 600 6.70 -12.25 -17.14
CA SER A 600 6.22 -12.12 -15.77
C SER A 600 5.67 -10.73 -15.45
N THR A 601 4.89 -10.64 -14.35
CA THR A 601 4.33 -9.43 -13.71
C THR A 601 3.57 -8.46 -14.63
N GLN A 602 2.94 -8.98 -15.69
CA GLN A 602 2.24 -8.19 -16.73
C GLN A 602 0.94 -7.49 -16.26
N GLY A 603 0.66 -7.46 -14.95
CA GLY A 603 -0.41 -6.64 -14.35
C GLY A 603 -1.79 -7.30 -14.32
N ILE A 604 -1.82 -8.63 -14.14
CA ILE A 604 -2.99 -9.48 -14.40
C ILE A 604 -3.14 -10.61 -13.37
N GLY A 605 -4.37 -10.88 -12.92
CA GLY A 605 -4.84 -12.20 -12.47
C GLY A 605 -4.13 -12.91 -11.31
N HIS A 606 -3.43 -12.22 -10.41
CA HIS A 606 -2.86 -12.81 -9.19
C HIS A 606 -2.53 -11.73 -8.14
N VAL A 607 -2.07 -12.15 -6.96
CA VAL A 607 -1.39 -11.29 -5.98
C VAL A 607 0.12 -11.35 -6.21
N ARG A 608 0.76 -10.24 -6.58
CA ARG A 608 2.22 -10.16 -6.71
C ARG A 608 2.89 -10.43 -5.36
N SER A 609 3.87 -11.34 -5.35
CA SER A 609 4.67 -11.70 -4.18
C SER A 609 5.36 -10.48 -3.56
N ALA A 610 5.17 -10.29 -2.25
CA ALA A 610 5.93 -9.31 -1.48
C ALA A 610 7.45 -9.60 -1.48
N GLY A 611 7.83 -10.87 -1.68
CA GLY A 611 9.22 -11.28 -1.80
C GLY A 611 9.93 -10.76 -3.06
N ASN A 612 9.20 -10.26 -4.05
CA ASN A 612 9.80 -9.56 -5.19
C ASN A 612 10.43 -8.24 -4.73
N ASP A 613 9.63 -7.33 -4.15
CA ASP A 613 10.05 -6.03 -3.62
C ASP A 613 11.28 -6.10 -2.70
N VAL A 614 11.29 -7.07 -1.76
CA VAL A 614 12.35 -7.23 -0.76
C VAL A 614 13.71 -7.50 -1.41
N GLN A 615 13.77 -8.37 -2.42
CA GLN A 615 15.02 -8.81 -3.04
C GLN A 615 15.62 -7.79 -4.01
N VAL A 616 14.77 -7.12 -4.80
CA VAL A 616 15.20 -6.42 -6.03
C VAL A 616 15.60 -4.96 -5.82
N THR A 617 15.29 -4.38 -4.66
CA THR A 617 15.34 -2.91 -4.48
C THR A 617 15.84 -2.39 -3.13
N LEU A 618 15.99 -3.26 -2.12
CA LEU A 618 16.42 -2.85 -0.77
C LEU A 618 17.88 -3.19 -0.52
N SER A 619 18.65 -2.25 0.05
CA SER A 619 19.92 -2.59 0.70
C SER A 619 19.68 -3.45 1.95
N GLN A 620 20.67 -4.22 2.42
CA GLN A 620 20.48 -5.11 3.58
C GLN A 620 19.89 -4.37 4.79
N LYS A 621 20.45 -3.20 5.16
CA LYS A 621 19.89 -2.33 6.21
C LYS A 621 18.40 -2.02 6.04
N ALA A 622 17.92 -1.84 4.81
CA ALA A 622 16.52 -1.55 4.51
C ALA A 622 15.64 -2.82 4.47
N GLN A 623 16.21 -3.98 4.11
CA GLN A 623 15.54 -5.28 4.27
C GLN A 623 15.33 -5.60 5.76
N ASP A 624 16.39 -5.48 6.56
CA ASP A 624 16.37 -5.70 8.02
C ASP A 624 15.34 -4.77 8.70
N ALA A 625 15.27 -3.52 8.24
CA ALA A 625 14.34 -2.52 8.76
C ALA A 625 12.89 -2.75 8.33
N LEU A 626 12.65 -3.17 7.08
CA LEU A 626 11.31 -3.60 6.65
C LEU A 626 10.86 -4.85 7.43
N GLN A 627 11.78 -5.77 7.73
CA GLN A 627 11.48 -6.93 8.56
C GLN A 627 11.09 -6.54 10.01
N LYS A 628 11.62 -5.44 10.58
CA LYS A 628 11.13 -4.91 11.87
C LYS A 628 9.66 -4.48 11.79
N ILE A 629 9.25 -3.81 10.71
CA ILE A 629 7.84 -3.42 10.50
C ILE A 629 6.97 -4.67 10.36
N ASN A 630 7.39 -5.64 9.54
CA ASN A 630 6.67 -6.91 9.36
C ASN A 630 6.55 -7.71 10.68
N ASN A 631 7.60 -7.71 11.52
CA ASN A 631 7.57 -8.27 12.87
C ASN A 631 6.54 -7.55 13.74
N ALA A 632 6.57 -6.20 13.79
CA ALA A 632 5.64 -5.41 14.58
C ALA A 632 4.18 -5.62 14.16
N ILE A 633 3.90 -5.78 12.86
CA ILE A 633 2.57 -6.14 12.34
C ILE A 633 2.17 -7.54 12.83
N THR A 634 3.06 -8.53 12.71
CA THR A 634 2.83 -9.91 13.15
C THR A 634 2.61 -10.00 14.67
N ALA A 635 3.30 -9.15 15.44
CA ALA A 635 3.25 -9.08 16.90
C ALA A 635 2.02 -8.31 17.45
N GLY A 636 1.26 -7.63 16.59
CA GLY A 636 0.16 -6.74 16.98
C GLY A 636 0.59 -5.37 17.52
N GLY A 637 1.86 -4.99 17.37
CA GLY A 637 2.39 -3.66 17.69
C GLY A 637 2.13 -2.61 16.60
N MET A 638 1.89 -3.06 15.37
CA MET A 638 1.39 -2.22 14.28
C MET A 638 0.14 -2.83 13.64
N VAL A 639 -0.91 -2.03 13.56
CA VAL A 639 -2.14 -2.35 12.84
C VAL A 639 -2.03 -1.81 11.41
N VAL A 640 -2.54 -2.57 10.45
CA VAL A 640 -2.71 -2.13 9.05
C VAL A 640 -4.17 -2.36 8.69
N ALA A 641 -4.79 -1.43 7.96
CA ALA A 641 -6.14 -1.66 7.43
C ALA A 641 -6.09 -2.80 6.39
N ARG A 642 -6.98 -3.79 6.52
CA ARG A 642 -6.94 -5.02 5.71
C ARG A 642 -8.20 -5.23 4.89
N THR A 643 -8.07 -5.99 3.82
CA THR A 643 -9.18 -6.38 2.93
C THR A 643 -10.09 -7.44 3.56
N ASP A 644 -9.60 -8.15 4.57
CA ASP A 644 -10.26 -9.25 5.29
C ASP A 644 -10.60 -8.90 6.76
N GLY A 645 -10.27 -7.69 7.22
CA GLY A 645 -10.38 -7.25 8.63
C GLY A 645 -9.40 -7.90 9.61
N GLY A 646 -8.56 -8.83 9.15
CA GLY A 646 -7.66 -9.63 9.99
C GLY A 646 -8.41 -10.38 11.10
N SER A 647 -8.01 -10.11 12.35
CA SER A 647 -8.67 -10.58 13.57
C SER A 647 -9.98 -9.86 13.91
N HIS A 648 -10.24 -8.68 13.33
CA HIS A 648 -11.30 -7.76 13.74
C HIS A 648 -12.49 -7.77 12.77
N LYS A 649 -12.94 -8.98 12.37
CA LYS A 649 -13.91 -9.23 11.28
C LYS A 649 -15.32 -8.63 11.46
N THR A 650 -15.58 -7.95 12.57
CA THR A 650 -16.84 -7.26 12.88
C THR A 650 -16.68 -5.75 13.04
N ASN A 651 -15.46 -5.21 12.89
CA ASN A 651 -15.16 -3.80 13.10
C ASN A 651 -14.53 -3.20 11.83
N LEU A 652 -15.26 -2.31 11.15
CA LEU A 652 -14.82 -1.71 9.90
C LEU A 652 -13.65 -0.73 10.06
N PHE A 653 -13.31 -0.26 11.26
CA PHE A 653 -12.08 0.52 11.51
C PHE A 653 -10.83 -0.18 10.94
N TYR A 654 -10.80 -1.51 11.04
CA TYR A 654 -9.70 -2.38 10.59
C TYR A 654 -9.76 -2.73 9.10
N TYR A 655 -10.78 -2.28 8.36
CA TYR A 655 -10.97 -2.57 6.94
C TYR A 655 -10.43 -1.46 6.05
N SER A 656 -9.73 -1.86 4.98
CA SER A 656 -9.37 -0.94 3.90
C SER A 656 -10.58 -0.65 3.02
N VAL A 657 -10.79 0.63 2.70
CA VAL A 657 -11.84 1.09 1.79
C VAL A 657 -11.61 0.54 0.36
N PRO A 658 -12.67 0.11 -0.35
CA PRO A 658 -12.58 -0.26 -1.78
C PRO A 658 -11.90 0.79 -2.65
N THR A 659 -11.12 0.35 -3.64
CA THR A 659 -10.42 1.27 -4.55
C THR A 659 -11.35 2.02 -5.49
N GLY A 660 -12.57 1.53 -5.69
CA GLY A 660 -13.67 2.23 -6.32
C GLY A 660 -15.03 1.78 -5.79
N PHE A 661 -16.07 2.58 -6.05
CA PHE A 661 -17.46 2.31 -5.67
C PHE A 661 -18.33 2.23 -6.92
N SER A 662 -19.23 1.24 -6.99
CA SER A 662 -20.18 1.08 -8.09
C SER A 662 -21.39 2.01 -7.95
N LEU A 663 -21.15 3.29 -8.16
CA LEU A 663 -22.16 4.34 -8.23
C LEU A 663 -23.13 4.09 -9.40
N THR A 664 -24.42 4.38 -9.22
CA THR A 664 -25.40 4.36 -10.31
C THR A 664 -25.24 5.56 -11.23
N ALA A 665 -25.91 5.54 -12.38
CA ALA A 665 -25.98 6.72 -13.25
C ALA A 665 -26.66 7.92 -12.54
N ALA A 666 -27.63 7.66 -11.65
CA ALA A 666 -28.29 8.69 -10.86
C ALA A 666 -27.34 9.30 -9.83
N ASP A 667 -26.62 8.47 -9.07
CA ASP A 667 -25.59 8.88 -8.10
C ASP A 667 -24.52 9.75 -8.79
N THR A 668 -24.00 9.25 -9.92
CA THR A 668 -22.99 9.94 -10.73
C THR A 668 -23.49 11.32 -11.20
N THR A 669 -24.75 11.40 -11.64
CA THR A 669 -25.38 12.64 -12.10
C THR A 669 -25.60 13.62 -10.94
N ALA A 670 -26.00 13.12 -9.76
CA ALA A 670 -26.21 13.94 -8.57
C ALA A 670 -24.88 14.52 -8.07
N ILE A 671 -23.82 13.70 -8.02
CA ILE A 671 -22.47 14.13 -7.63
C ILE A 671 -21.93 15.21 -8.58
N GLN A 672 -22.09 15.02 -9.89
CA GLN A 672 -21.65 15.98 -10.92
C GLN A 672 -22.41 17.32 -10.89
N ASN A 673 -23.68 17.31 -10.48
CA ASN A 673 -24.50 18.52 -10.41
C ASN A 673 -24.33 19.30 -9.09
N GLU A 674 -23.82 18.69 -8.01
CA GLU A 674 -23.57 19.39 -6.75
C GLU A 674 -22.23 20.14 -6.79
N ALA A 675 -22.31 21.47 -6.87
CA ALA A 675 -21.15 22.35 -6.92
C ALA A 675 -20.22 22.21 -5.71
N ALA A 676 -20.72 21.83 -4.53
CA ALA A 676 -19.91 21.56 -3.34
C ALA A 676 -18.86 20.45 -3.59
N ASN A 677 -19.26 19.36 -4.26
CA ASN A 677 -18.32 18.29 -4.64
C ASN A 677 -17.23 18.86 -5.53
N THR A 678 -17.61 19.60 -6.58
CA THR A 678 -16.64 20.22 -7.49
C THR A 678 -15.67 21.18 -6.78
N THR A 679 -16.13 21.97 -5.80
CA THR A 679 -15.25 22.89 -5.06
C THR A 679 -14.31 22.15 -4.09
N VAL A 680 -14.79 21.12 -3.37
CA VAL A 680 -13.98 20.32 -2.45
C VAL A 680 -13.01 19.39 -3.20
N ASP A 681 -13.44 18.79 -4.32
CA ASP A 681 -12.59 18.02 -5.23
C ASP A 681 -11.46 18.89 -5.77
N ASN A 682 -11.75 20.11 -6.26
CA ASN A 682 -10.73 21.03 -6.76
C ASN A 682 -9.72 21.46 -5.69
N PHE A 683 -10.12 21.55 -4.42
CA PHE A 683 -9.19 21.83 -3.32
C PHE A 683 -8.23 20.66 -3.07
N TRP A 684 -8.73 19.43 -3.14
CA TRP A 684 -7.99 18.19 -2.85
C TRP A 684 -7.38 17.50 -4.10
N LYS A 685 -7.42 18.15 -5.27
CA LYS A 685 -7.01 17.53 -6.53
C LYS A 685 -5.49 17.34 -6.63
N ASP A 686 -5.06 16.09 -6.71
CA ASP A 686 -3.67 15.67 -6.87
C ASP A 686 -3.18 15.76 -8.36
N ASP A 687 -3.56 16.83 -9.08
CA ASP A 687 -3.25 17.04 -10.50
C ASP A 687 -2.73 18.47 -10.78
N SER A 688 -1.51 18.55 -11.30
CA SER A 688 -0.79 19.78 -11.62
C SER A 688 -0.63 20.02 -13.13
N SER A 689 -1.44 19.38 -13.97
CA SER A 689 -1.29 19.45 -15.43
C SER A 689 -1.64 20.84 -16.00
N ALA A 690 -0.70 21.41 -16.75
CA ALA A 690 -0.74 22.66 -17.53
C ALA A 690 -1.07 23.99 -16.81
N ASN A 691 -2.06 24.04 -15.91
CA ASN A 691 -2.43 25.22 -15.12
C ASN A 691 -3.03 24.88 -13.73
N GLY A 692 -3.16 23.60 -13.36
CA GLY A 692 -3.71 23.16 -12.08
C GLY A 692 -2.81 23.49 -10.88
N LYS A 693 -3.39 24.05 -9.82
CA LYS A 693 -2.72 24.29 -8.52
C LYS A 693 -3.19 23.24 -7.52
N VAL A 694 -2.25 22.59 -6.84
CA VAL A 694 -2.56 21.66 -5.72
C VAL A 694 -2.87 22.50 -4.48
N VAL A 695 -4.15 22.79 -4.26
CA VAL A 695 -4.58 23.90 -3.38
C VAL A 695 -4.23 23.66 -1.91
N TYR A 696 -4.36 22.43 -1.40
CA TYR A 696 -3.93 22.12 -0.04
C TYR A 696 -2.41 22.34 0.17
N CYS A 697 -1.55 22.14 -0.84
CA CYS A 697 -0.14 22.52 -0.75
C CYS A 697 0.07 24.03 -0.66
N TYR A 698 -0.79 24.83 -1.30
CA TYR A 698 -0.79 26.28 -1.12
C TYR A 698 -1.29 26.71 0.27
N TRP A 699 -2.15 25.93 0.94
CA TRP A 699 -2.45 26.14 2.37
C TRP A 699 -1.20 25.92 3.24
N ILE A 700 -0.42 24.88 2.96
CA ILE A 700 0.86 24.64 3.67
C ILE A 700 1.84 25.81 3.47
N ILE A 701 1.87 26.45 2.29
CA ILE A 701 2.80 27.55 1.97
C ILE A 701 2.29 28.92 2.44
N GLU A 702 1.02 29.26 2.20
CA GLU A 702 0.45 30.60 2.35
C GLU A 702 -0.48 30.73 3.59
N GLY A 703 -0.82 29.61 4.22
CA GLY A 703 -1.83 29.51 5.27
C GLY A 703 -3.27 29.58 4.73
N LYS A 704 -4.23 29.39 5.64
CA LYS A 704 -5.68 29.45 5.44
C LYS A 704 -6.20 30.68 4.67
N SER A 705 -5.52 31.83 4.83
CA SER A 705 -5.86 33.10 4.19
C SER A 705 -5.06 33.39 2.92
N GLY A 706 -4.32 32.42 2.40
CA GLY A 706 -3.50 32.54 1.19
C GLY A 706 -4.30 32.93 -0.05
N THR A 707 -3.66 33.62 -1.00
CA THR A 707 -4.30 34.05 -2.25
C THR A 707 -4.70 32.84 -3.10
N ASN A 708 -3.87 31.79 -3.12
CA ASN A 708 -4.16 30.58 -3.88
C ASN A 708 -5.18 29.66 -3.18
N VAL A 709 -5.33 29.77 -1.85
CA VAL A 709 -6.36 29.08 -1.06
C VAL A 709 -7.72 29.76 -1.23
N THR A 710 -7.79 31.05 -0.91
CA THR A 710 -9.03 31.85 -0.92
C THR A 710 -9.65 31.99 -2.32
N ALA A 711 -8.86 31.86 -3.39
CA ALA A 711 -9.35 31.75 -4.76
C ALA A 711 -10.24 30.51 -5.03
N VAL A 712 -10.20 29.49 -4.16
CA VAL A 712 -11.02 28.26 -4.26
C VAL A 712 -11.98 28.13 -3.08
N THR A 713 -11.56 28.52 -1.87
CA THR A 713 -12.38 28.39 -0.65
C THR A 713 -13.25 29.62 -0.35
N GLY A 714 -12.94 30.80 -0.89
CA GLY A 714 -13.54 32.06 -0.45
C GLY A 714 -13.12 32.38 0.98
N SER A 715 -14.08 32.43 1.91
CA SER A 715 -13.79 32.34 3.35
C SER A 715 -13.93 30.89 3.83
N PHE A 716 -13.10 30.46 4.79
CA PHE A 716 -13.14 29.08 5.26
C PHE A 716 -14.51 28.68 5.84
N ASP A 717 -15.23 29.61 6.47
CA ASP A 717 -16.59 29.33 6.96
C ASP A 717 -17.59 29.06 5.83
N SER A 718 -17.42 29.72 4.67
CA SER A 718 -18.20 29.45 3.46
C SER A 718 -17.86 28.07 2.87
N PHE A 719 -16.58 27.72 2.84
CA PHE A 719 -16.09 26.43 2.36
C PHE A 719 -16.52 25.27 3.28
N LYS A 720 -16.45 25.46 4.60
CA LYS A 720 -17.01 24.54 5.60
C LYS A 720 -18.52 24.33 5.42
N GLY A 721 -19.25 25.38 5.02
CA GLY A 721 -20.67 25.29 4.65
C GLY A 721 -20.98 24.41 3.44
N LEU A 722 -19.96 23.90 2.72
CA LEU A 722 -20.13 22.92 1.64
C LEU A 722 -20.13 21.47 2.14
N PHE A 723 -19.51 21.20 3.29
CA PHE A 723 -19.17 19.84 3.75
C PHE A 723 -20.40 18.96 3.96
N GLU A 724 -21.48 19.51 4.54
CA GLU A 724 -22.75 18.80 4.70
C GLU A 724 -23.38 18.41 3.35
N ARG A 725 -23.18 19.19 2.28
CA ARG A 725 -23.70 18.86 0.93
C ARG A 725 -22.86 17.78 0.25
N VAL A 726 -21.53 17.79 0.45
CA VAL A 726 -20.66 16.70 0.02
C VAL A 726 -21.06 15.39 0.72
N ASN A 727 -21.29 15.43 2.02
CA ASN A 727 -21.64 14.23 2.77
C ASN A 727 -23.04 13.69 2.42
N ASN A 728 -24.03 14.58 2.20
CA ASN A 728 -25.35 14.19 1.75
C ASN A 728 -25.44 13.76 0.26
N THR A 729 -24.36 13.90 -0.53
CA THR A 729 -24.33 13.48 -1.95
C THR A 729 -23.25 12.43 -2.23
N TYR A 730 -21.97 12.80 -2.22
CA TYR A 730 -20.85 11.93 -2.53
C TYR A 730 -20.66 10.82 -1.48
N LEU A 731 -20.48 11.17 -0.21
CA LEU A 731 -20.23 10.18 0.84
C LEU A 731 -21.42 9.22 0.97
N LYS A 732 -22.63 9.78 0.97
CA LYS A 732 -23.88 9.01 0.96
C LYS A 732 -23.92 8.00 -0.20
N ALA A 733 -23.60 8.41 -1.43
CA ALA A 733 -23.63 7.51 -2.58
C ALA A 733 -22.56 6.40 -2.50
N CYS A 734 -21.36 6.70 -1.99
CA CYS A 734 -20.33 5.69 -1.72
C CYS A 734 -20.77 4.70 -0.63
N GLN A 735 -21.35 5.19 0.46
CA GLN A 735 -21.96 4.37 1.52
C GLN A 735 -23.07 3.46 0.95
N GLU A 736 -24.04 4.02 0.21
CA GLU A 736 -25.15 3.28 -0.40
C GLU A 736 -24.70 2.31 -1.52
N ALA A 737 -23.54 2.54 -2.14
CA ALA A 737 -22.92 1.60 -3.08
C ALA A 737 -22.20 0.45 -2.37
N TYR A 738 -21.55 0.69 -1.22
CA TYR A 738 -20.87 -0.35 -0.44
C TYR A 738 -21.84 -1.36 0.16
N TYR A 739 -22.93 -0.87 0.77
CA TYR A 739 -23.96 -1.72 1.38
C TYR A 739 -24.98 -2.29 0.36
N ARG A 740 -24.73 -2.12 -0.95
CA ARG A 740 -25.57 -2.68 -2.01
C ARG A 740 -25.28 -4.18 -2.18
N LYS A 741 -26.31 -4.99 -1.92
CA LYS A 741 -26.34 -6.43 -2.19
C LYS A 741 -26.80 -6.68 -3.61
#